data_AF-A0A1I2HRD0-F1
#
_entry.id   AF-A0A1I2HRD0-F1
#
_cell.length_a   1.000
_cell.length_b   1.000
_cell.length_c   1.000
_cell.angle_alpha   90.00
_cell.angle_beta   90.00
_cell.angle_gamma   90.00
#
_symmetry.space_group_name_H-M   'P 1'
#
loop_
_entity.id
_entity.type
_entity.pdbx_description
1 polymer ?
#
loop_
_entity_poly.entity_id
_entity_poly.type
_entity_poly.pdbx_seq_one_letter_code
_entity_poly.pdbx_strand_id
1 'polypeptide(L)'
;MEWQDTIQLWNQRPVQVLDIRHLTMKPVEKRLAYRLPANAFVYANQGNARLVMDELEAPCDNGYLLHGGKGANLSIWCGDEPFDYYLVLYKPLGMIGNQVRHGDLEQQDVFGRRYAFEVMHALSLLSLLEQMSQLWASSEELDRLQVTGIFYQFVVEQFRQLQMVKAEATVPDLPEQIAEYIHEYFHKTVTMETMAGKFHYSTHYLARVFKRKFGCSPMEYLMQTRINRAKYLLTETDTPIRSLAEKVGYTDIYYFSRLFKKLTGVTPTQFKKLNLGSIGSIRPKMMPESFIAPQAGQSYIGNNENHYQYNAWRVNEMKWGFKPSFAVTLLFSLSLLLAACGGTAAEPQQSAQGSNAQPNVTATADTAAESPAATTRMYKDALEREVEIPSNPSKVVVITYGGYLLPLGIQPIGVDQAVLDHYPEELAGVTSIGEGLGNVEAVSALEPDLIILPEYHDASAYTQFEKIAPTVAVSWGGDPDVINTLRDMGDIMNRKQEAEAWITKFEAKLQSVRDQLEVKVTPGETAITFILYKGELFLGGEGGTLGKLIYEDFGYQMPEQFKQYADGGAALSMESLADRPADYFFTQMTDEELVEMYKLFQEPLYQSIPAIKNNRIINVTRDKWNYGPYFAEQAVDEMIEKVANAQK
;
A
#
# COMPACT_ATOMS: atom_id res chain seq x y z
N MET A 1 -25.35 2.05 -12.41
CA MET A 1 -25.05 0.61 -12.65
C MET A 1 -23.69 0.33 -12.04
N GLU A 2 -23.66 -0.61 -11.10
CA GLU A 2 -22.52 -0.95 -10.23
C GLU A 2 -21.32 -1.41 -11.07
N TRP A 3 -20.17 -0.73 -10.97
CA TRP A 3 -18.91 -1.21 -11.55
C TRP A 3 -18.44 -2.52 -10.89
N GLN A 4 -19.02 -2.86 -9.73
CA GLN A 4 -18.74 -4.10 -8.99
C GLN A 4 -19.01 -5.35 -9.84
N ASP A 5 -20.14 -5.44 -10.56
CA ASP A 5 -20.45 -6.57 -11.44
C ASP A 5 -19.44 -6.71 -12.59
N THR A 6 -18.94 -5.58 -13.09
CA THR A 6 -17.92 -5.55 -14.14
C THR A 6 -16.57 -6.03 -13.62
N ILE A 7 -16.17 -5.58 -12.43
CA ILE A 7 -14.93 -6.00 -11.78
C ILE A 7 -14.97 -7.50 -11.42
N GLN A 8 -16.11 -8.01 -10.93
CA GLN A 8 -16.28 -9.44 -10.68
C GLN A 8 -16.03 -10.29 -11.92
N LEU A 9 -16.51 -9.85 -13.09
CA LEU A 9 -16.27 -10.56 -14.35
C LEU A 9 -14.81 -10.48 -14.83
N TRP A 10 -14.12 -9.36 -14.61
CA TRP A 10 -12.68 -9.23 -14.86
C TRP A 10 -11.84 -10.18 -13.97
N ASN A 11 -12.32 -10.49 -12.76
CA ASN A 11 -11.68 -11.46 -11.87
C ASN A 11 -11.93 -12.92 -12.28
N GLN A 12 -13.03 -13.20 -13.00
CA GLN A 12 -13.44 -14.56 -13.36
C GLN A 12 -13.03 -14.98 -14.77
N ARG A 13 -12.85 -14.03 -15.70
CA ARG A 13 -12.52 -14.32 -17.10
C ARG A 13 -11.11 -13.83 -17.46
N PRO A 14 -10.17 -14.73 -17.78
CA PRO A 14 -8.86 -14.34 -18.25
C PRO A 14 -8.97 -13.65 -19.62
N VAL A 15 -8.03 -12.75 -19.90
CA VAL A 15 -7.98 -11.97 -21.14
C VAL A 15 -6.66 -12.16 -21.84
N GLN A 16 -6.66 -11.98 -23.15
CA GLN A 16 -5.47 -11.96 -23.99
C GLN A 16 -5.32 -10.58 -24.62
N VAL A 17 -4.19 -9.93 -24.39
CA VAL A 17 -3.77 -8.73 -25.12
C VAL A 17 -3.42 -9.13 -26.55
N LEU A 18 -4.00 -8.44 -27.52
CA LEU A 18 -3.88 -8.73 -28.95
C LEU A 18 -2.97 -7.77 -29.68
N ASP A 19 -2.96 -6.50 -29.29
CA ASP A 19 -2.11 -5.49 -29.91
C ASP A 19 -1.96 -4.25 -29.02
N ILE A 20 -0.83 -3.55 -29.13
CA ILE A 20 -0.57 -2.28 -28.46
C ILE A 20 0.12 -1.36 -29.45
N ARG A 21 -0.49 -0.20 -29.70
CA ARG A 21 0.03 0.80 -30.64
C ARG A 21 0.15 2.14 -29.95
N HIS A 22 1.28 2.79 -30.17
CA HIS A 22 1.46 4.21 -29.91
C HIS A 22 1.47 4.92 -31.27
N LEU A 23 0.58 5.89 -31.45
CA LEU A 23 0.30 6.52 -32.75
C LEU A 23 0.26 8.03 -32.61
N THR A 24 0.89 8.71 -33.57
CA THR A 24 0.86 10.17 -33.72
C THR A 24 0.12 10.54 -35.00
N MET A 25 -0.89 11.39 -34.89
CA MET A 25 -1.60 11.99 -36.02
C MET A 25 -1.03 13.36 -36.34
N LYS A 26 -0.95 13.68 -37.64
CA LYS A 26 -0.52 15.01 -38.09
C LYS A 26 -1.65 16.03 -37.90
N PRO A 27 -1.34 17.33 -37.74
CA PRO A 27 -2.36 18.38 -37.70
C PRO A 27 -3.35 18.27 -38.86
N VAL A 28 -4.64 18.48 -38.56
CA VAL A 28 -5.76 18.44 -39.51
C VAL A 28 -6.04 17.04 -40.11
N GLU A 29 -5.30 16.01 -39.68
CA GLU A 29 -5.54 14.62 -40.11
C GLU A 29 -6.85 14.09 -39.52
N LYS A 30 -7.57 13.30 -40.31
CA LYS A 30 -8.83 12.67 -39.91
C LYS A 30 -8.72 11.18 -40.12
N ARG A 31 -9.06 10.41 -39.09
CA ARG A 31 -9.23 8.97 -39.16
C ARG A 31 -10.69 8.67 -38.91
N LEU A 32 -11.43 8.32 -39.96
CA LEU A 32 -12.88 8.12 -39.89
C LEU A 32 -13.22 6.63 -39.85
N ALA A 33 -14.23 6.29 -39.05
CA ALA A 33 -14.89 4.98 -39.07
C ALA A 33 -13.93 3.77 -38.95
N TYR A 34 -12.92 3.87 -38.09
CA TYR A 34 -12.06 2.72 -37.75
C TYR A 34 -12.86 1.74 -36.90
N ARG A 35 -13.35 0.67 -37.53
CA ARG A 35 -14.09 -0.40 -36.86
C ARG A 35 -13.14 -1.26 -36.03
N LEU A 36 -13.33 -1.27 -34.71
CA LEU A 36 -12.47 -2.00 -33.78
C LEU A 36 -12.52 -3.52 -34.06
N PRO A 37 -11.38 -4.19 -34.33
CA PRO A 37 -11.36 -5.62 -34.62
C PRO A 37 -11.54 -6.50 -33.38
N ALA A 38 -11.31 -5.93 -32.20
CA ALA A 38 -11.44 -6.54 -30.87
C ALA A 38 -11.83 -5.45 -29.84
N ASN A 39 -11.95 -5.81 -28.56
CA ASN A 39 -12.18 -4.82 -27.51
C ASN A 39 -10.96 -3.93 -27.38
N ALA A 40 -11.16 -2.64 -27.10
CA ALA A 40 -10.09 -1.67 -27.16
C ALA A 40 -10.17 -0.62 -26.06
N PHE A 41 -8.99 -0.23 -25.58
CA PHE A 41 -8.77 1.03 -24.87
C PHE A 41 -8.07 2.02 -25.80
N VAL A 42 -8.53 3.26 -25.79
CA VAL A 42 -7.94 4.39 -26.51
C VAL A 42 -7.59 5.46 -25.48
N TYR A 43 -6.30 5.75 -25.31
CA TYR A 43 -5.82 6.77 -24.38
C TYR A 43 -5.26 7.96 -25.16
N ALA A 44 -5.89 9.12 -25.04
CA ALA A 44 -5.41 10.39 -25.57
C ALA A 44 -4.29 10.92 -24.65
N ASN A 45 -3.10 11.13 -25.21
CA ASN A 45 -1.91 11.51 -24.45
C ASN A 45 -1.60 13.02 -24.60
N GLN A 46 -1.34 13.50 -25.82
CA GLN A 46 -0.97 14.90 -26.08
C GLN A 46 -1.59 15.42 -27.38
N GLY A 47 -1.80 16.74 -27.44
CA GLY A 47 -2.37 17.42 -28.60
C GLY A 47 -3.89 17.57 -28.52
N ASN A 48 -4.46 18.34 -29.46
CA ASN A 48 -5.90 18.57 -29.54
C ASN A 48 -6.52 17.63 -30.57
N ALA A 49 -7.50 16.83 -30.15
CA ALA A 49 -8.34 16.08 -31.06
C ALA A 49 -9.76 15.89 -30.53
N ARG A 50 -10.70 15.73 -31.44
CA ARG A 50 -12.04 15.23 -31.13
C ARG A 50 -12.04 13.73 -31.32
N LEU A 51 -12.35 12.96 -30.27
CA LEU A 51 -12.48 11.52 -30.34
C LEU A 51 -13.96 11.15 -30.25
N VAL A 52 -14.45 10.37 -31.20
CA VAL A 52 -15.81 9.82 -31.18
C VAL A 52 -15.74 8.31 -31.32
N MET A 53 -16.35 7.60 -30.37
CA MET A 53 -16.52 6.15 -30.42
C MET A 53 -18.01 5.84 -30.46
N ASP A 54 -18.52 5.50 -31.65
CA ASP A 54 -19.94 5.45 -31.97
C ASP A 54 -20.67 6.76 -31.57
N GLU A 55 -21.38 6.79 -30.45
CA GLU A 55 -22.12 7.96 -29.92
C GLU A 55 -21.39 8.68 -28.79
N LEU A 56 -20.29 8.10 -28.26
CA LEU A 56 -19.51 8.70 -27.18
C LEU A 56 -18.49 9.69 -27.74
N GLU A 57 -18.60 10.93 -27.31
CA GLU A 57 -17.70 12.00 -27.70
C GLU A 57 -16.84 12.46 -26.52
N ALA A 58 -15.53 12.56 -26.75
CA ALA A 58 -14.57 13.10 -25.80
C ALA A 58 -13.83 14.29 -26.44
N PRO A 59 -14.05 15.52 -25.94
CA PRO A 59 -13.24 16.68 -26.33
C PRO A 59 -11.86 16.54 -25.67
N CYS A 60 -10.81 16.23 -26.45
CA CYS A 60 -9.49 15.98 -25.88
C CYS A 60 -8.67 17.26 -25.85
N ASP A 61 -8.93 18.08 -24.82
CA ASP A 61 -8.05 19.17 -24.40
C ASP A 61 -7.11 18.70 -23.26
N ASN A 62 -7.51 17.67 -22.51
CA ASN A 62 -6.76 16.96 -21.46
C ASN A 62 -6.66 15.45 -21.78
N GLY A 63 -5.91 14.68 -20.99
CA GLY A 63 -5.83 13.22 -21.19
C GLY A 63 -7.17 12.52 -21.00
N TYR A 64 -7.63 11.76 -22.00
CA TYR A 64 -8.91 11.03 -21.96
C TYR A 64 -8.69 9.54 -22.21
N LEU A 65 -9.45 8.69 -21.52
CA LEU A 65 -9.54 7.27 -21.84
C LEU A 65 -10.93 6.94 -22.38
N LEU A 66 -10.96 6.27 -23.53
CA LEU A 66 -12.16 5.65 -24.09
C LEU A 66 -11.99 4.14 -24.09
N HIS A 67 -13.06 3.42 -23.83
CA HIS A 67 -13.14 1.98 -23.98
C HIS A 67 -14.32 1.61 -24.90
N GLY A 68 -14.09 0.63 -25.78
CA GLY A 68 -15.13 0.13 -26.68
C GLY A 68 -14.99 -1.35 -27.01
N GLY A 69 -16.13 -2.00 -27.16
CA GLY A 69 -16.21 -3.37 -27.61
C GLY A 69 -15.83 -3.58 -29.07
N LYS A 70 -15.57 -4.84 -29.40
CA LYS A 70 -15.40 -5.31 -30.78
C LYS A 70 -16.54 -4.82 -31.66
N GLY A 71 -16.19 -4.17 -32.77
CA GLY A 71 -17.14 -3.65 -33.75
C GLY A 71 -17.60 -2.21 -33.53
N ALA A 72 -17.23 -1.55 -32.42
CA ALA A 72 -17.44 -0.12 -32.26
C ALA A 72 -16.61 0.68 -33.29
N ASN A 73 -17.11 1.83 -33.72
CA ASN A 73 -16.45 2.68 -34.71
C ASN A 73 -15.74 3.84 -34.01
N LEU A 74 -14.43 3.88 -34.12
CA LEU A 74 -13.60 4.97 -33.66
C LEU A 74 -13.36 5.98 -34.79
N SER A 75 -13.68 7.23 -34.54
CA SER A 75 -13.36 8.37 -35.41
C SER A 75 -12.56 9.40 -34.62
N ILE A 76 -11.48 9.89 -35.22
CA ILE A 76 -10.57 10.87 -34.62
C ILE A 76 -10.38 12.02 -35.60
N TRP A 77 -10.64 13.24 -35.15
CA TRP A 77 -10.36 14.47 -35.88
C TRP A 77 -9.28 15.23 -35.13
N CYS A 78 -8.06 15.25 -35.68
CA CYS A 78 -6.95 16.00 -35.12
C CYS A 78 -7.14 17.50 -35.42
N GLY A 79 -6.87 18.34 -34.41
CA GLY A 79 -6.89 19.79 -34.51
C GLY A 79 -5.62 20.35 -35.16
N ASP A 80 -5.20 21.52 -34.72
CA ASP A 80 -4.09 22.27 -35.31
C ASP A 80 -2.70 21.83 -34.78
N GLU A 81 -2.65 20.97 -33.76
CA GLU A 81 -1.43 20.40 -33.19
C GLU A 81 -1.38 18.88 -33.41
N PRO A 82 -0.19 18.27 -33.50
CA PRO A 82 -0.06 16.81 -33.59
C PRO A 82 -0.73 16.13 -32.40
N PHE A 83 -1.45 15.03 -32.66
CA PHE A 83 -2.19 14.31 -31.63
C PHE A 83 -1.62 12.91 -31.38
N ASP A 84 -1.17 12.66 -30.16
CA ASP A 84 -0.58 11.40 -29.71
C ASP A 84 -1.57 10.58 -28.89
N TYR A 85 -1.69 9.30 -29.21
CA TYR A 85 -2.58 8.39 -28.49
C TYR A 85 -2.12 6.93 -28.50
N TYR A 86 -2.59 6.17 -27.50
CA TYR A 86 -2.39 4.73 -27.42
C TYR A 86 -3.67 3.99 -27.80
N LEU A 87 -3.52 2.86 -28.49
CA LEU A 87 -4.58 1.90 -28.78
C LEU A 87 -4.16 0.52 -28.26
N VAL A 88 -4.87 0.00 -27.28
CA VAL A 88 -4.65 -1.33 -26.70
C VAL A 88 -5.82 -2.22 -27.07
N LEU A 89 -5.57 -3.29 -27.83
CA LEU A 89 -6.57 -4.28 -28.24
C LEU A 89 -6.46 -5.53 -27.39
N TYR A 90 -7.59 -6.08 -26.96
CA TYR A 90 -7.64 -7.31 -26.18
C TYR A 90 -8.91 -8.13 -26.48
N LYS A 91 -8.90 -9.40 -26.07
CA LYS A 91 -10.08 -10.27 -26.09
C LYS A 91 -10.22 -11.06 -24.79
N PRO A 92 -11.44 -11.24 -24.26
CA PRO A 92 -11.67 -12.22 -23.22
C PRO A 92 -11.51 -13.65 -23.76
N LEU A 93 -10.95 -14.55 -22.96
CA LEU A 93 -10.86 -15.97 -23.26
C LEU A 93 -12.10 -16.70 -22.73
N GLY A 94 -12.50 -17.78 -23.40
CA GLY A 94 -13.64 -18.60 -22.99
C GLY A 94 -13.37 -19.37 -21.70
N MET A 95 -14.42 -19.67 -20.93
CA MET A 95 -14.34 -20.52 -19.74
C MET A 95 -13.90 -21.94 -20.15
N ILE A 96 -12.90 -22.50 -19.47
CA ILE A 96 -12.52 -23.90 -19.63
C ILE A 96 -13.34 -24.71 -18.61
N GLY A 97 -14.44 -25.32 -19.04
CA GLY A 97 -15.24 -26.21 -18.20
C GLY A 97 -16.71 -26.36 -18.65
N ASN A 98 -17.30 -27.53 -18.37
CA ASN A 98 -18.63 -27.98 -18.82
C ASN A 98 -19.82 -27.32 -18.07
N GLN A 99 -19.70 -26.04 -17.71
CA GLN A 99 -20.74 -25.26 -17.02
C GLN A 99 -21.10 -24.01 -17.82
N VAL A 100 -21.52 -24.19 -19.08
CA VAL A 100 -22.27 -23.15 -19.78
C VAL A 100 -23.74 -23.46 -19.53
N ARG A 101 -24.37 -22.78 -18.58
CA ARG A 101 -25.84 -22.84 -18.47
C ARG A 101 -26.38 -22.00 -19.63
N HIS A 102 -27.43 -22.49 -20.30
CA HIS A 102 -28.04 -21.82 -21.45
C HIS A 102 -28.56 -20.38 -21.20
N GLY A 103 -28.47 -19.85 -19.97
CA GLY A 103 -28.71 -18.45 -19.62
C GLY A 103 -27.48 -17.52 -19.65
N ASP A 104 -26.25 -18.05 -19.81
CA ASP A 104 -25.01 -17.25 -19.79
C ASP A 104 -24.75 -16.48 -21.10
N LEU A 105 -25.53 -16.77 -22.16
CA LEU A 105 -25.42 -16.13 -23.47
C LEU A 105 -26.12 -14.77 -23.55
N GLU A 106 -26.98 -14.45 -22.58
CA GLU A 106 -27.67 -13.14 -22.48
C GLU A 106 -27.04 -12.20 -21.43
N GLN A 107 -26.00 -12.64 -20.71
CA GLN A 107 -25.17 -11.74 -19.93
C GLN A 107 -24.44 -10.81 -20.93
N GLN A 108 -25.05 -9.64 -21.13
CA GLN A 108 -24.58 -8.50 -21.92
C GLN A 108 -23.06 -8.48 -22.02
N ASP A 109 -22.51 -8.30 -23.22
CA ASP A 109 -21.07 -8.17 -23.48
C ASP A 109 -20.44 -7.07 -22.62
N VAL A 110 -20.09 -7.40 -21.37
CA VAL A 110 -19.60 -6.46 -20.36
C VAL A 110 -18.22 -5.95 -20.76
N PHE A 111 -17.42 -6.79 -21.40
CA PHE A 111 -16.16 -6.42 -22.04
C PHE A 111 -16.37 -5.59 -23.32
N GLY A 112 -17.60 -5.50 -23.82
CA GLY A 112 -18.00 -4.65 -24.93
C GLY A 112 -18.62 -3.32 -24.51
N ARG A 113 -18.78 -3.07 -23.20
CA ARG A 113 -19.32 -1.80 -22.68
C ARG A 113 -18.50 -0.62 -23.17
N ARG A 114 -19.20 0.43 -23.58
CA ARG A 114 -18.58 1.66 -24.06
C ARG A 114 -18.59 2.69 -22.94
N TYR A 115 -17.46 3.32 -22.68
CA TYR A 115 -17.37 4.42 -21.73
C TYR A 115 -16.18 5.31 -22.07
N ALA A 116 -16.24 6.55 -21.62
CA ALA A 116 -15.17 7.53 -21.75
C ALA A 116 -15.10 8.36 -20.46
N PHE A 117 -13.90 8.74 -20.04
CA PHE A 117 -13.71 9.62 -18.90
C PHE A 117 -12.41 10.42 -19.01
N GLU A 118 -12.39 11.58 -18.37
CA GLU A 118 -11.21 12.41 -18.23
C GLU A 118 -10.27 11.79 -17.20
N VAL A 119 -8.99 11.69 -17.54
CA VAL A 119 -8.01 10.95 -16.76
C VAL A 119 -7.38 11.88 -15.73
N MET A 120 -7.71 11.67 -14.47
CA MET A 120 -7.31 12.56 -13.37
C MET A 120 -5.86 12.32 -12.93
N HIS A 121 -5.36 11.09 -13.07
CA HIS A 121 -3.95 10.76 -12.86
C HIS A 121 -3.35 10.19 -14.14
N ALA A 122 -3.14 11.06 -15.13
CA ALA A 122 -2.62 10.69 -16.45
C ALA A 122 -1.31 9.89 -16.38
N LEU A 123 -0.44 10.18 -15.41
CA LEU A 123 0.90 9.60 -15.29
C LEU A 123 0.90 8.12 -14.92
N SER A 124 -0.01 7.68 -14.04
CA SER A 124 -0.05 6.28 -13.62
C SER A 124 -0.42 5.38 -14.80
N LEU A 125 -1.39 5.81 -15.58
CA LEU A 125 -1.84 5.11 -16.79
C LEU A 125 -0.84 5.21 -17.93
N LEU A 126 -0.27 6.39 -18.16
CA LEU A 126 0.74 6.59 -19.20
C LEU A 126 2.00 5.75 -18.93
N SER A 127 2.48 5.69 -17.69
CA SER A 127 3.62 4.84 -17.30
C SER A 127 3.38 3.36 -17.62
N LEU A 128 2.18 2.86 -17.30
CA LEU A 128 1.79 1.48 -17.60
C LEU A 128 1.70 1.24 -19.11
N LEU A 129 1.10 2.17 -19.85
CA LEU A 129 0.99 2.12 -21.32
C LEU A 129 2.36 2.17 -22.02
N GLU A 130 3.28 3.01 -21.54
CA GLU A 130 4.65 3.10 -22.06
C GLU A 130 5.42 1.79 -21.83
N GLN A 131 5.36 1.24 -20.61
CA GLN A 131 5.99 -0.04 -20.30
C GLN A 131 5.41 -1.17 -21.15
N MET A 132 4.08 -1.24 -21.25
CA MET A 132 3.40 -2.21 -22.09
C MET A 132 3.80 -2.06 -23.55
N SER A 133 3.85 -0.84 -24.10
CA SER A 133 4.24 -0.59 -25.49
C SER A 133 5.70 -0.95 -25.77
N GLN A 134 6.61 -0.70 -24.82
CA GLN A 134 8.03 -1.05 -24.96
C GLN A 134 8.22 -2.57 -24.97
N LEU A 135 7.59 -3.27 -24.02
CA LEU A 135 7.64 -4.73 -23.95
C LEU A 135 6.90 -5.39 -25.13
N TRP A 136 5.81 -4.80 -25.61
CA TRP A 136 5.06 -5.30 -26.77
C TRP A 136 5.85 -5.23 -28.08
N ALA A 137 6.78 -4.28 -28.19
CA ALA A 137 7.70 -4.19 -29.31
C ALA A 137 8.74 -5.32 -29.33
N SER A 138 9.00 -5.95 -28.17
CA SER A 138 9.81 -7.16 -28.08
C SER A 138 9.05 -8.38 -28.62
N SER A 139 9.78 -9.31 -29.24
CA SER A 139 9.22 -10.58 -29.73
C SER A 139 9.42 -11.73 -28.73
N GLU A 140 9.90 -11.47 -27.52
CA GLU A 140 10.16 -12.49 -26.51
C GLU A 140 8.88 -12.91 -25.77
N GLU A 141 8.74 -14.20 -25.47
CA GLU A 141 7.55 -14.74 -24.78
C GLU A 141 7.42 -14.25 -23.33
N LEU A 142 8.54 -14.05 -22.65
CA LEU A 142 8.57 -13.51 -21.29
C LEU A 142 7.99 -12.09 -21.25
N ASP A 143 8.31 -11.26 -22.25
CA ASP A 143 7.77 -9.91 -22.36
C ASP A 143 6.27 -9.93 -22.63
N ARG A 144 5.75 -10.91 -23.38
CA ARG A 144 4.29 -11.08 -23.58
C ARG A 144 3.58 -11.44 -22.27
N LEU A 145 4.20 -12.27 -21.43
CA LEU A 145 3.67 -12.59 -20.10
C LEU A 145 3.70 -11.35 -19.19
N GLN A 146 4.79 -10.59 -19.22
CA GLN A 146 4.93 -9.35 -18.44
C GLN A 146 3.91 -8.29 -18.88
N VAL A 147 3.69 -8.12 -20.19
CA VAL A 147 2.63 -7.24 -20.72
C VAL A 147 1.26 -7.65 -20.19
N THR A 148 0.98 -8.95 -20.10
CA THR A 148 -0.30 -9.43 -19.55
C THR A 148 -0.47 -9.00 -18.10
N GLY A 149 0.58 -9.13 -17.27
CA GLY A 149 0.56 -8.64 -15.89
C GLY A 149 0.36 -7.13 -15.77
N ILE A 150 1.09 -6.34 -16.57
CA ILE A 150 0.97 -4.88 -16.58
C ILE A 150 -0.40 -4.44 -17.13
N PHE A 151 -0.97 -5.18 -18.09
CA PHE A 151 -2.32 -4.89 -18.59
C PHE A 151 -3.37 -5.01 -17.49
N TYR A 152 -3.27 -6.00 -16.60
CA TYR A 152 -4.16 -6.08 -15.45
C TYR A 152 -3.94 -4.92 -14.47
N GLN A 153 -2.69 -4.49 -14.24
CA GLN A 153 -2.41 -3.29 -13.44
C GLN A 153 -3.03 -2.04 -14.09
N PHE A 154 -2.94 -1.91 -15.41
CA PHE A 154 -3.59 -0.85 -16.17
C PHE A 154 -5.10 -0.89 -15.97
N VAL A 155 -5.75 -2.04 -16.13
CA VAL A 155 -7.20 -2.18 -15.93
C VAL A 155 -7.63 -1.81 -14.50
N VAL A 156 -6.86 -2.21 -13.48
CA VAL A 156 -7.12 -1.83 -12.08
C VAL A 156 -7.03 -0.31 -11.90
N GLU A 157 -5.97 0.31 -12.42
CA GLU A 157 -5.78 1.75 -12.31
C GLU A 157 -6.88 2.53 -13.06
N GLN A 158 -7.35 2.02 -14.21
CA GLN A 158 -8.50 2.59 -14.91
C GLN A 158 -9.77 2.55 -14.05
N PHE A 159 -10.07 1.42 -13.40
CA PHE A 159 -11.23 1.32 -12.51
C PHE A 159 -11.10 2.19 -11.27
N ARG A 160 -9.89 2.32 -10.70
CA ARG A 160 -9.61 3.25 -9.61
C ARG A 160 -9.93 4.68 -10.05
N GLN A 161 -9.43 5.13 -11.20
CA GLN A 161 -9.70 6.49 -11.67
C GLN A 161 -11.16 6.71 -12.07
N LEU A 162 -11.84 5.71 -12.64
CA LEU A 162 -13.30 5.77 -12.86
C LEU A 162 -14.10 5.90 -11.56
N GLN A 163 -13.65 5.26 -10.48
CA GLN A 163 -14.24 5.43 -9.14
C GLN A 163 -13.93 6.81 -8.58
N MET A 164 -12.72 7.34 -8.83
CA MET A 164 -12.34 8.69 -8.43
C MET A 164 -13.10 9.77 -9.20
N VAL A 165 -13.32 9.64 -10.51
CA VAL A 165 -14.15 10.60 -11.29
C VAL A 165 -15.59 10.67 -10.75
N LYS A 166 -16.09 9.58 -10.15
CA LYS A 166 -17.37 9.59 -9.43
C LYS A 166 -17.29 10.24 -8.05
N ALA A 167 -16.12 10.27 -7.42
CA ALA A 167 -15.87 10.85 -6.10
C ALA A 167 -15.41 12.32 -6.16
N GLU A 168 -14.80 12.75 -7.26
CA GLU A 168 -14.26 14.10 -7.48
C GLU A 168 -15.31 15.10 -7.96
N ALA A 169 -16.31 15.33 -7.11
CA ALA A 169 -16.72 16.70 -6.79
C ALA A 169 -15.96 17.22 -5.55
N THR A 170 -14.75 16.71 -5.28
CA THR A 170 -13.93 17.04 -4.10
C THR A 170 -12.44 17.12 -4.46
N VAL A 171 -11.73 18.03 -3.78
CA VAL A 171 -10.45 18.69 -4.14
C VAL A 171 -9.22 17.75 -4.16
N PRO A 172 -8.23 17.95 -5.06
CA PRO A 172 -7.07 17.06 -5.21
C PRO A 172 -6.10 17.04 -4.02
N ASP A 173 -5.53 15.87 -3.77
CA ASP A 173 -4.54 15.57 -2.71
C ASP A 173 -3.20 16.31 -2.92
N LEU A 174 -2.54 16.70 -1.83
CA LEU A 174 -1.34 17.55 -1.83
C LEU A 174 -0.11 16.93 -2.54
N PRO A 175 0.23 15.63 -2.40
CA PRO A 175 1.30 15.00 -3.16
C PRO A 175 1.12 15.08 -4.67
N GLU A 176 -0.11 14.94 -5.16
CA GLU A 176 -0.47 15.00 -6.58
C GLU A 176 -0.23 16.39 -7.12
N GLN A 177 -0.66 17.42 -6.37
CA GLN A 177 -0.41 18.81 -6.74
C GLN A 177 1.10 19.10 -6.85
N ILE A 178 1.92 18.52 -5.96
CA ILE A 178 3.39 18.63 -6.02
C ILE A 178 3.94 17.91 -7.27
N ALA A 179 3.42 16.73 -7.60
CA ALA A 179 3.83 15.96 -8.77
C ALA A 179 3.48 16.69 -10.07
N GLU A 180 2.27 17.23 -10.17
CA GLU A 180 1.81 18.08 -11.27
C GLU A 180 2.70 19.31 -11.43
N TYR A 181 3.03 19.98 -10.33
CA TYR A 181 3.96 21.11 -10.35
C TYR A 181 5.35 20.72 -10.87
N ILE A 182 5.86 19.55 -10.50
CA ILE A 182 7.13 19.05 -11.04
C ILE A 182 7.01 18.82 -12.55
N HIS A 183 5.91 18.25 -13.04
CA HIS A 183 5.70 18.00 -14.47
C HIS A 183 5.48 19.26 -15.30
N GLU A 184 4.85 20.29 -14.74
CA GLU A 184 4.67 21.57 -15.43
C GLU A 184 5.98 22.37 -15.48
N TYR A 185 6.79 22.30 -14.41
CA TYR A 185 7.95 23.17 -14.23
C TYR A 185 9.33 22.47 -14.27
N PHE A 186 9.43 21.17 -14.63
CA PHE A 186 10.72 20.44 -14.59
C PHE A 186 11.83 21.09 -15.42
N HIS A 187 11.49 21.81 -16.50
CA HIS A 187 12.42 22.48 -17.40
C HIS A 187 13.06 23.74 -16.77
N LYS A 188 12.52 24.24 -15.66
CA LYS A 188 13.05 25.38 -14.90
C LYS A 188 13.88 24.92 -13.70
N THR A 189 14.58 25.84 -13.05
CA THR A 189 15.27 25.58 -11.78
C THR A 189 14.26 25.36 -10.65
N VAL A 190 13.91 24.10 -10.37
CA VAL A 190 13.03 23.70 -9.26
C VAL A 190 13.88 23.20 -8.10
N THR A 191 13.60 23.71 -6.91
CA THR A 191 14.24 23.37 -5.63
C THR A 191 13.18 23.02 -4.57
N MET A 192 13.59 22.39 -3.47
CA MET A 192 12.69 22.11 -2.35
C MET A 192 12.09 23.38 -1.76
N GLU A 193 12.89 24.44 -1.68
CA GLU A 193 12.49 25.75 -1.15
C GLU A 193 11.43 26.42 -2.04
N THR A 194 11.57 26.31 -3.37
CA THR A 194 10.57 26.84 -4.31
C THR A 194 9.25 26.06 -4.26
N MET A 195 9.29 24.75 -4.03
CA MET A 195 8.08 23.94 -3.84
C MET A 195 7.40 24.27 -2.51
N ALA A 196 8.17 24.33 -1.43
CA ALA A 196 7.71 24.75 -0.11
C ALA A 196 7.03 26.12 -0.12
N GLY A 197 7.65 27.10 -0.80
CA GLY A 197 7.09 28.44 -0.96
C GLY A 197 5.79 28.47 -1.76
N LYS A 198 5.65 27.65 -2.81
CA LYS A 198 4.44 27.61 -3.66
C LYS A 198 3.25 26.97 -2.95
N PHE A 199 3.48 25.88 -2.20
CA PHE A 199 2.41 25.16 -1.52
C PHE A 199 2.20 25.63 -0.07
N HIS A 200 2.97 26.61 0.40
CA HIS A 200 2.90 27.14 1.77
C HIS A 200 3.17 26.10 2.89
N TYR A 201 4.00 25.09 2.60
CA TYR A 201 4.40 24.06 3.57
C TYR A 201 5.90 24.06 3.80
N SER A 202 6.35 23.43 4.90
CA SER A 202 7.78 23.22 5.13
C SER A 202 8.37 22.21 4.14
N THR A 203 9.65 22.38 3.80
CA THR A 203 10.38 21.44 2.94
C THR A 203 10.38 20.01 3.49
N HIS A 204 10.40 19.86 4.82
CA HIS A 204 10.37 18.58 5.51
C HIS A 204 8.99 17.91 5.40
N TYR A 205 7.90 18.67 5.58
CA TYR A 205 6.54 18.16 5.43
C TYR A 205 6.27 17.68 4.00
N LEU A 206 6.64 18.49 2.99
CA LEU A 206 6.50 18.10 1.58
C LEU A 206 7.30 16.84 1.25
N ALA A 207 8.56 16.75 1.69
CA ALA A 207 9.37 15.56 1.45
C ALA A 207 8.76 14.30 2.07
N ARG A 208 8.22 14.40 3.29
CA ARG A 208 7.58 13.29 4.01
C ARG A 208 6.29 12.83 3.32
N VAL A 209 5.38 13.77 3.04
CA VAL A 209 4.06 13.50 2.43
C VAL A 209 4.21 12.99 1.00
N PHE A 210 5.13 13.56 0.22
CA PHE A 210 5.44 13.09 -1.13
C PHE A 210 6.11 11.70 -1.13
N LYS A 211 7.06 11.45 -0.23
CA LYS A 211 7.74 10.14 -0.12
C LYS A 211 6.80 9.04 0.35
N ARG A 212 5.85 9.36 1.24
CA ARG A 212 4.81 8.41 1.69
C ARG A 212 3.97 7.91 0.50
N LYS A 213 3.70 8.76 -0.49
CA LYS A 213 2.89 8.40 -1.66
C LYS A 213 3.68 7.83 -2.83
N PHE A 214 4.78 8.48 -3.23
CA PHE A 214 5.54 8.12 -4.43
C PHE A 214 6.80 7.28 -4.16
N GLY A 215 7.09 6.96 -2.90
CA GLY A 215 8.24 6.14 -2.50
C GLY A 215 9.62 6.79 -2.68
N CYS A 216 9.69 8.02 -3.18
CA CYS A 216 10.91 8.79 -3.42
C CYS A 216 10.73 10.26 -3.03
N SER A 217 11.84 11.00 -2.89
CA SER A 217 11.77 12.44 -2.61
C SER A 217 11.33 13.25 -3.84
N PRO A 218 10.74 14.45 -3.65
CA PRO A 218 10.39 15.34 -4.77
C PRO A 218 11.55 15.65 -5.72
N MET A 219 12.78 15.75 -5.18
CA MET A 219 13.98 16.01 -5.98
C MET A 219 14.45 14.79 -6.78
N GLU A 220 14.32 13.59 -6.22
CA GLU A 220 14.56 12.34 -6.97
C GLU A 220 13.51 12.14 -8.06
N TYR A 221 12.25 12.47 -7.76
CA TYR A 221 11.15 12.45 -8.72
C TYR A 221 11.39 13.42 -9.89
N LEU A 222 11.75 14.67 -9.61
CA LEU A 222 12.16 15.66 -10.62
C LEU A 222 13.32 15.16 -11.48
N MET A 223 14.35 14.57 -10.86
CA MET A 223 15.50 14.02 -11.56
C MET A 223 15.08 12.90 -12.53
N GLN A 224 14.21 11.99 -12.09
CA GLN A 224 13.70 10.90 -12.92
C GLN A 224 12.87 11.43 -14.09
N THR A 225 11.99 12.42 -13.84
CA THR A 225 11.19 13.10 -14.87
C THR A 225 12.06 13.73 -15.94
N ARG A 226 13.13 14.44 -15.55
CA ARG A 226 14.08 15.07 -16.50
C ARG A 226 14.82 14.05 -17.36
N ILE A 227 15.25 12.94 -16.78
CA ILE A 227 15.96 11.87 -17.50
C ILE A 227 15.03 11.14 -18.45
N ASN A 228 13.79 10.87 -18.05
CA ASN A 228 12.79 10.25 -18.92
C ASN A 228 12.46 11.16 -20.11
N ARG A 229 12.27 12.47 -19.89
CA ARG A 229 12.09 13.43 -20.98
C ARG A 229 13.32 13.52 -21.89
N ALA A 230 14.52 13.43 -21.32
CA ALA A 230 15.76 13.40 -22.10
C ALA A 230 15.86 12.16 -23.00
N LYS A 231 15.45 10.98 -22.51
CA LYS A 231 15.41 9.75 -23.33
C LYS A 231 14.49 9.91 -24.54
N TYR A 232 13.29 10.43 -24.32
CA TYR A 232 12.32 10.71 -25.39
C TYR A 232 12.88 11.70 -26.43
N LEU A 233 13.47 12.81 -25.98
CA LEU A 233 14.05 13.80 -26.89
C LEU A 233 15.25 13.25 -27.68
N LEU A 234 16.00 12.29 -27.12
CA LEU A 234 17.11 11.62 -27.79
C LEU A 234 16.66 10.59 -28.84
N THR A 235 15.44 10.04 -28.73
CA THR A 235 14.88 9.09 -29.71
C THR A 235 14.12 9.80 -30.83
N GLU A 236 13.36 10.84 -30.49
CA GLU A 236 12.44 11.50 -31.44
C GLU A 236 13.07 12.66 -32.22
N THR A 237 14.15 13.27 -31.71
CA THR A 237 14.71 14.49 -32.31
C THR A 237 16.20 14.39 -32.56
N ASP A 238 16.66 14.99 -33.67
CA ASP A 238 18.09 15.09 -33.96
C ASP A 238 18.79 16.25 -33.23
N THR A 239 18.19 16.73 -32.14
CA THR A 239 18.67 17.89 -31.38
C THR A 239 20.09 17.64 -30.82
N PRO A 240 20.99 18.64 -30.85
CA PRO A 240 22.29 18.56 -30.18
C PRO A 240 22.14 18.33 -28.66
N ILE A 241 22.99 17.49 -28.07
CA ILE A 241 22.92 17.12 -26.65
C ILE A 241 22.99 18.33 -25.70
N ARG A 242 23.70 19.39 -26.12
CA ARG A 242 23.74 20.67 -25.39
C ARG A 242 22.35 21.29 -25.23
N SER A 243 21.67 21.53 -26.34
CA SER A 243 20.33 22.13 -26.35
C SER A 243 19.28 21.22 -25.72
N LEU A 244 19.50 19.91 -25.77
CA LEU A 244 18.65 18.93 -25.08
C LEU A 244 18.79 19.04 -23.56
N ALA A 245 20.01 19.13 -23.03
CA ALA A 245 20.25 19.28 -21.60
C ALA A 245 19.59 20.56 -21.06
N GLU A 246 19.66 21.66 -21.81
CA GLU A 246 18.99 22.92 -21.49
C GLU A 246 17.46 22.76 -21.47
N LYS A 247 16.87 22.08 -22.48
CA LYS A 247 15.42 21.82 -22.56
C LYS A 247 14.86 20.99 -21.40
N VAL A 248 15.66 20.11 -20.82
CA VAL A 248 15.25 19.30 -19.65
C VAL A 248 15.63 19.95 -18.32
N GLY A 249 16.16 21.17 -18.30
CA GLY A 249 16.43 21.94 -17.08
C GLY A 249 17.80 21.72 -16.46
N TYR A 250 18.81 21.28 -17.24
CA TYR A 250 20.21 21.22 -16.81
C TYR A 250 21.07 22.27 -17.51
N THR A 251 21.73 23.11 -16.73
CA THR A 251 22.67 24.14 -17.21
C THR A 251 24.04 23.56 -17.54
N ASP A 252 24.46 22.51 -16.82
CA ASP A 252 25.75 21.84 -17.03
C ASP A 252 25.59 20.52 -17.80
N ILE A 253 26.11 20.51 -19.04
CA ILE A 253 26.10 19.38 -19.97
C ILE A 253 26.89 18.19 -19.42
N TYR A 254 28.01 18.43 -18.73
CA TYR A 254 28.87 17.39 -18.17
C TYR A 254 28.23 16.76 -16.94
N TYR A 255 27.53 17.55 -16.12
CA TYR A 255 26.70 17.03 -15.03
C TYR A 255 25.57 16.15 -15.57
N PHE A 256 24.79 16.67 -16.52
CA PHE A 256 23.72 15.93 -17.18
C PHE A 256 24.21 14.60 -17.77
N SER A 257 25.33 14.60 -18.51
CA SER A 257 25.85 13.40 -19.16
C SER A 257 26.29 12.33 -18.15
N ARG A 258 26.91 12.73 -17.03
CA ARG A 258 27.28 11.83 -15.93
C ARG A 258 26.04 11.26 -15.24
N LEU A 259 25.05 12.11 -14.97
CA LEU A 259 23.82 11.71 -14.31
C LEU A 259 22.98 10.76 -15.17
N PHE A 260 22.84 11.07 -16.46
CA PHE A 260 22.17 10.23 -17.43
C PHE A 260 22.86 8.86 -17.53
N LYS A 261 24.20 8.81 -17.59
CA LYS A 261 24.93 7.54 -17.58
C LYS A 261 24.74 6.77 -16.28
N LYS A 262 24.73 7.44 -15.13
CA LYS A 262 24.50 6.80 -13.82
C LYS A 262 23.11 6.13 -13.77
N LEU A 263 22.08 6.78 -14.29
CA LEU A 263 20.69 6.31 -14.21
C LEU A 263 20.27 5.39 -15.37
N THR A 264 20.94 5.44 -16.51
CA THR A 264 20.58 4.66 -17.71
C THR A 264 21.62 3.61 -18.12
N GLY A 265 22.80 3.62 -17.49
CA GLY A 265 23.92 2.73 -17.82
C GLY A 265 24.77 3.18 -19.01
N VAL A 266 24.26 4.08 -19.87
CA VAL A 266 24.93 4.53 -21.10
C VAL A 266 24.95 6.05 -21.23
N THR A 267 25.90 6.61 -21.98
CA THR A 267 25.93 8.07 -22.22
C THR A 267 24.79 8.52 -23.14
N PRO A 268 24.34 9.80 -23.08
CA PRO A 268 23.31 10.32 -23.99
C PRO A 268 23.64 10.08 -25.47
N THR A 269 24.91 10.24 -25.87
CA THR A 269 25.38 9.98 -27.25
C THR A 269 25.27 8.51 -27.63
N GLN A 270 25.64 7.60 -26.72
CA GLN A 270 25.50 6.16 -26.94
C GLN A 270 24.03 5.75 -27.00
N PHE A 271 23.19 6.31 -26.14
CA PHE A 271 21.74 6.08 -26.12
C PHE A 271 21.09 6.50 -27.44
N LYS A 272 21.45 7.68 -27.96
CA LYS A 272 21.01 8.17 -29.28
C LYS A 272 21.46 7.22 -30.40
N LYS A 273 22.71 6.76 -30.40
CA LYS A 273 23.25 5.85 -31.42
C LYS A 273 22.62 4.44 -31.39
N LEU A 274 22.35 3.90 -30.20
CA LEU A 274 21.71 2.59 -30.04
C LEU A 274 20.28 2.59 -30.59
N ASN A 275 19.52 3.67 -30.34
CA ASN A 275 18.12 3.78 -30.77
C ASN A 275 17.96 4.26 -32.23
N LEU A 276 18.94 4.98 -32.80
CA LEU A 276 18.99 5.26 -34.24
C LEU A 276 19.24 3.99 -35.08
N GLY A 277 19.88 2.97 -34.51
CA GLY A 277 20.10 1.67 -35.16
C GLY A 277 18.83 0.83 -35.34
N SER A 278 17.74 1.17 -34.65
CA SER A 278 16.44 0.48 -34.72
C SER A 278 15.45 1.11 -35.72
N ILE A 279 15.69 2.33 -36.20
CA ILE A 279 14.76 3.04 -37.09
C ILE A 279 15.13 2.86 -38.59
N GLY A 280 16.27 2.24 -38.92
CA GLY A 280 16.78 2.23 -40.30
C GLY A 280 17.37 0.93 -40.85
N SER A 281 17.17 -0.24 -40.24
CA SER A 281 17.74 -1.49 -40.77
C SER A 281 16.71 -2.61 -40.87
N ILE A 282 16.24 -2.84 -42.10
CA ILE A 282 15.96 -4.20 -42.56
C ILE A 282 17.23 -4.99 -42.26
N ARG A 283 17.23 -5.80 -41.19
CA ARG A 283 18.35 -6.67 -40.87
C ARG A 283 18.30 -7.85 -41.84
N PRO A 284 19.27 -8.03 -42.76
CA PRO A 284 19.33 -9.20 -43.62
C PRO A 284 19.92 -10.38 -42.85
N LYS A 285 19.29 -10.78 -41.73
CA LYS A 285 19.63 -12.01 -41.02
C LYS A 285 18.72 -13.19 -41.38
N MET A 286 17.81 -12.98 -42.33
CA MET A 286 17.22 -14.05 -43.14
C MET A 286 17.61 -13.82 -44.59
N MET A 287 18.80 -14.28 -44.97
CA MET A 287 18.98 -14.77 -46.33
C MET A 287 18.62 -16.26 -46.32
N PRO A 288 17.76 -16.75 -47.22
CA PRO A 288 17.55 -18.17 -47.37
C PRO A 288 18.87 -18.79 -47.84
N GLU A 289 19.26 -19.90 -47.21
CA GLU A 289 20.41 -20.69 -47.59
C GLU A 289 20.34 -21.04 -49.08
N SER A 290 21.29 -20.54 -49.87
CA SER A 290 21.48 -20.98 -51.24
C SER A 290 22.34 -22.24 -51.25
N PHE A 291 21.76 -23.34 -51.71
CA PHE A 291 22.34 -24.69 -51.75
C PHE A 291 23.38 -24.95 -52.86
N ILE A 292 23.93 -23.91 -53.51
CA ILE A 292 24.67 -24.09 -54.80
C ILE A 292 26.16 -23.67 -54.78
N ALA A 293 26.73 -23.08 -53.71
CA ALA A 293 28.19 -22.88 -53.66
C ALA A 293 28.80 -22.79 -52.24
N PRO A 294 30.02 -23.32 -51.99
CA PRO A 294 30.68 -23.26 -50.68
C PRO A 294 31.41 -21.92 -50.45
N GLN A 295 31.52 -21.54 -49.17
CA GLN A 295 32.18 -20.31 -48.70
C GLN A 295 33.65 -20.22 -49.11
N ALA A 296 34.04 -19.07 -49.65
CA ALA A 296 35.41 -18.58 -49.60
C ALA A 296 35.46 -17.05 -49.61
N GLY A 297 36.21 -16.47 -48.67
CA GLY A 297 36.72 -15.10 -48.78
C GLY A 297 36.45 -14.22 -47.57
N GLN A 298 37.37 -14.24 -46.59
CA GLN A 298 37.64 -13.04 -45.80
C GLN A 298 38.10 -11.92 -46.75
N SER A 299 37.69 -10.68 -46.50
CA SER A 299 38.49 -9.53 -46.88
C SER A 299 38.54 -8.49 -45.78
N TYR A 300 39.75 -7.98 -45.59
CA TYR A 300 40.21 -6.96 -44.66
C TYR A 300 40.08 -5.56 -45.29
N ILE A 301 39.99 -4.56 -44.41
CA ILE A 301 40.34 -3.12 -44.57
C ILE A 301 39.26 -2.17 -45.15
N GLY A 302 39.05 -1.09 -44.39
CA GLY A 302 38.30 0.09 -44.82
C GLY A 302 38.22 1.25 -43.82
N ASN A 303 39.31 1.52 -43.07
CA ASN A 303 39.79 2.86 -42.68
C ASN A 303 39.04 3.66 -41.55
N ASN A 304 39.62 3.81 -40.35
CA ASN A 304 40.54 4.89 -39.88
C ASN A 304 39.73 6.13 -39.43
N GLU A 305 39.78 6.56 -38.16
CA GLU A 305 40.80 7.48 -37.65
C GLU A 305 41.16 7.26 -36.16
N ASN A 306 42.46 7.10 -35.92
CA ASN A 306 43.13 7.20 -34.62
C ASN A 306 43.94 8.50 -34.54
N HIS A 307 43.82 9.25 -33.45
CA HIS A 307 44.89 10.09 -32.88
C HIS A 307 44.76 10.00 -31.35
N TYR A 308 45.52 9.17 -30.64
CA TYR A 308 46.94 9.20 -30.24
C TYR A 308 47.37 10.35 -29.31
N GLN A 309 48.07 9.91 -28.25
CA GLN A 309 48.92 10.59 -27.26
C GLN A 309 48.16 11.16 -26.03
N TYR A 310 48.47 10.81 -24.77
CA TYR A 310 49.75 10.44 -24.16
C TYR A 310 49.68 9.32 -23.11
N ASN A 311 50.78 8.57 -23.08
CA ASN A 311 51.21 7.50 -22.20
C ASN A 311 51.24 7.84 -20.69
N ALA A 312 50.95 6.84 -19.84
CA ALA A 312 51.84 6.42 -18.75
C ALA A 312 51.48 5.01 -18.23
N TRP A 313 52.51 4.18 -18.15
CA TRP A 313 52.58 2.74 -17.90
C TRP A 313 52.16 2.25 -16.49
N ARG A 314 51.59 1.03 -16.44
CA ARG A 314 51.89 -0.11 -15.52
C ARG A 314 50.98 -1.31 -15.88
N VAL A 315 51.43 -2.26 -16.70
CA VAL A 315 52.04 -3.59 -16.41
C VAL A 315 51.21 -4.52 -15.49
N ASN A 316 50.72 -5.62 -16.10
CA ASN A 316 50.24 -6.93 -15.59
C ASN A 316 49.04 -6.91 -14.60
N GLU A 317 48.00 -7.74 -14.72
CA GLU A 317 47.97 -9.20 -14.90
C GLU A 317 46.67 -9.69 -15.58
N MET A 318 46.78 -10.78 -16.34
CA MET A 318 45.66 -11.60 -16.82
C MET A 318 44.82 -12.11 -15.65
N LYS A 319 43.50 -11.82 -15.63
CA LYS A 319 42.55 -12.56 -14.81
C LYS A 319 41.79 -13.57 -15.64
N TRP A 320 42.23 -14.82 -15.52
CA TRP A 320 41.42 -16.00 -15.76
C TRP A 320 40.43 -16.12 -14.59
N GLY A 321 39.13 -16.01 -14.87
CA GLY A 321 38.05 -16.14 -13.89
C GLY A 321 37.38 -17.50 -14.02
N PHE A 322 37.82 -18.45 -13.19
CA PHE A 322 37.26 -19.79 -12.98
C PHE A 322 35.78 -19.69 -12.55
N LYS A 323 34.85 -20.32 -13.29
CA LYS A 323 33.42 -20.32 -12.91
C LYS A 323 33.19 -21.35 -11.78
N PRO A 324 32.61 -20.96 -10.63
CA PRO A 324 32.50 -21.83 -9.45
C PRO A 324 31.48 -22.96 -9.59
N SER A 325 30.72 -23.04 -10.69
CA SER A 325 29.69 -24.09 -10.84
C SER A 325 30.27 -25.48 -11.17
N PHE A 326 31.53 -25.57 -11.64
CA PHE A 326 32.17 -26.85 -11.99
C PHE A 326 32.84 -27.54 -10.80
N ALA A 327 33.30 -26.77 -9.81
CA ALA A 327 33.94 -27.31 -8.60
C ALA A 327 32.92 -27.89 -7.61
N VAL A 328 31.73 -27.29 -7.51
CA VAL A 328 30.67 -27.75 -6.60
C VAL A 328 30.03 -29.06 -7.09
N THR A 329 29.84 -29.21 -8.41
CA THR A 329 29.36 -30.48 -9.00
C THR A 329 30.40 -31.58 -8.85
N LEU A 330 31.69 -31.27 -8.99
CA LEU A 330 32.75 -32.23 -8.75
C LEU A 330 32.82 -32.66 -7.27
N LEU A 331 32.70 -31.73 -6.32
CA LEU A 331 32.68 -32.01 -4.87
C LEU A 331 31.45 -32.82 -4.43
N PHE A 332 30.26 -32.55 -4.98
CA PHE A 332 29.07 -33.36 -4.72
C PHE A 332 29.17 -34.76 -5.32
N SER A 333 29.77 -34.91 -6.51
CA SER A 333 29.98 -36.23 -7.11
C SER A 333 31.02 -37.07 -6.35
N LEU A 334 32.04 -36.43 -5.76
CA LEU A 334 33.10 -37.10 -5.00
C LEU A 334 32.65 -37.52 -3.59
N SER A 335 31.75 -36.77 -2.96
CA SER A 335 31.16 -37.15 -1.65
C SER A 335 30.18 -38.32 -1.78
N LEU A 336 29.42 -38.39 -2.87
CA LEU A 336 28.54 -39.53 -3.19
C LEU A 336 29.34 -40.82 -3.48
N LEU A 337 30.54 -40.71 -4.06
CA LEU A 337 31.43 -41.86 -4.31
C LEU A 337 32.13 -42.38 -3.05
N LEU A 338 32.37 -41.52 -2.05
CA LEU A 338 32.98 -41.91 -0.76
C LEU A 338 31.97 -42.53 0.21
N ALA A 339 30.67 -42.23 0.09
CA ALA A 339 29.62 -42.85 0.91
C ALA A 339 29.22 -44.26 0.44
N ALA A 340 29.64 -44.69 -0.77
CA ALA A 340 29.25 -45.97 -1.37
C ALA A 340 30.30 -47.10 -1.20
N CYS A 341 31.37 -46.87 -0.45
CA CYS A 341 32.37 -47.88 -0.07
C CYS A 341 32.56 -47.89 1.45
N GLY A 342 31.50 -48.26 2.16
CA GLY A 342 31.51 -48.39 3.61
C GLY A 342 30.38 -49.30 4.08
N GLY A 343 30.44 -50.57 3.70
CA GLY A 343 29.44 -51.57 4.08
C GLY A 343 30.10 -52.83 4.61
N THR A 344 30.06 -53.01 5.94
CA THR A 344 29.78 -54.30 6.59
C THR A 344 29.16 -54.03 7.95
N ALA A 345 28.02 -54.68 8.19
CA ALA A 345 27.16 -54.52 9.34
C ALA A 345 27.42 -55.59 10.43
N ALA A 346 26.86 -55.30 11.61
CA ALA A 346 26.27 -56.21 12.61
C ALA A 346 27.10 -56.62 13.85
N GLU A 347 26.79 -55.92 14.94
CA GLU A 347 26.23 -56.44 16.22
C GLU A 347 27.10 -57.09 17.34
N PRO A 348 26.60 -57.09 18.61
CA PRO A 348 27.36 -56.71 19.80
C PRO A 348 27.67 -57.87 20.76
N GLN A 349 28.67 -57.71 21.65
CA GLN A 349 28.60 -58.31 23.00
C GLN A 349 29.69 -57.82 23.99
N GLN A 350 29.20 -57.44 25.17
CA GLN A 350 29.66 -57.74 26.53
C GLN A 350 31.15 -57.65 26.95
N SER A 351 31.28 -56.92 28.07
CA SER A 351 31.99 -57.29 29.32
C SER A 351 33.43 -56.81 29.55
N ALA A 352 33.49 -55.88 30.52
CA ALA A 352 34.22 -55.97 31.78
C ALA A 352 35.73 -55.65 31.84
N GLN A 353 36.05 -55.05 33.00
CA GLN A 353 37.34 -54.72 33.61
C GLN A 353 38.02 -53.47 33.02
N GLY A 354 38.20 -52.37 33.76
CA GLY A 354 38.31 -52.20 35.20
C GLY A 354 39.73 -51.73 35.49
N SER A 355 39.90 -50.50 35.96
CA SER A 355 40.97 -50.14 36.90
C SER A 355 40.75 -48.75 37.50
N ASN A 356 40.64 -48.79 38.81
CA ASN A 356 40.46 -47.72 39.77
C ASN A 356 41.51 -46.61 39.66
N ALA A 357 41.08 -45.36 39.86
CA ALA A 357 41.78 -44.45 40.78
C ALA A 357 40.86 -43.28 41.18
N GLN A 358 40.34 -43.36 42.40
CA GLN A 358 40.04 -42.22 43.29
C GLN A 358 40.65 -42.62 44.65
N PRO A 359 40.87 -41.72 45.63
CA PRO A 359 40.39 -40.34 45.72
C PRO A 359 41.47 -39.33 46.19
N ASN A 360 41.12 -38.03 46.23
CA ASN A 360 40.84 -37.28 47.47
C ASN A 360 41.32 -35.80 47.42
N VAL A 361 40.38 -34.88 47.71
CA VAL A 361 40.46 -33.53 48.35
C VAL A 361 41.36 -32.45 47.71
N THR A 362 41.03 -31.15 47.60
CA THR A 362 40.06 -30.24 48.25
C THR A 362 39.91 -28.96 47.41
N ALA A 363 38.71 -28.37 47.43
CA ALA A 363 38.31 -26.97 47.27
C ALA A 363 39.14 -25.98 46.41
N THR A 364 38.47 -25.30 45.47
CA THR A 364 37.91 -23.96 45.73
C THR A 364 36.83 -23.60 44.70
N ALA A 365 35.86 -22.82 45.17
CA ALA A 365 34.66 -22.38 44.48
C ALA A 365 34.94 -21.49 43.25
N ASP A 366 34.09 -21.61 42.24
CA ASP A 366 33.51 -20.44 41.59
C ASP A 366 32.05 -20.72 41.24
N THR A 367 31.20 -19.86 41.80
CA THR A 367 29.75 -19.89 41.74
C THR A 367 29.32 -19.27 40.41
N ALA A 368 28.85 -20.09 39.47
CA ALA A 368 28.01 -19.59 38.38
C ALA A 368 26.56 -19.70 38.86
N ALA A 369 25.95 -18.57 39.20
CA ALA A 369 24.54 -18.47 39.53
C ALA A 369 23.70 -18.92 38.31
N GLU A 370 22.96 -20.01 38.46
CA GLU A 370 21.86 -20.35 37.57
C GLU A 370 20.75 -19.32 37.74
N SER A 371 20.34 -18.67 36.65
CA SER A 371 19.10 -17.89 36.59
C SER A 371 17.92 -18.79 36.95
N PRO A 372 16.97 -18.34 37.80
CA PRO A 372 15.82 -19.16 38.16
C PRO A 372 14.97 -19.41 36.91
N ALA A 373 14.58 -20.67 36.68
CA ALA A 373 13.65 -21.05 35.63
C ALA A 373 12.38 -20.18 35.73
N ALA A 374 12.04 -19.49 34.64
CA ALA A 374 10.84 -18.67 34.58
C ALA A 374 9.61 -19.55 34.78
N THR A 375 8.85 -19.32 35.86
CA THR A 375 7.59 -20.00 36.11
C THR A 375 6.56 -19.58 35.06
N THR A 376 5.86 -20.52 34.44
CA THR A 376 4.83 -20.31 33.43
C THR A 376 3.43 -20.65 33.96
N ARG A 377 2.39 -20.15 33.30
CA ARG A 377 0.98 -20.47 33.58
C ARG A 377 0.18 -20.51 32.28
N MET A 378 -0.90 -21.30 32.27
CA MET A 378 -1.86 -21.27 31.17
C MET A 378 -2.76 -20.04 31.28
N TYR A 379 -3.03 -19.41 30.14
CA TYR A 379 -3.95 -18.30 29.98
C TYR A 379 -4.83 -18.54 28.76
N LYS A 380 -6.13 -18.36 28.91
CA LYS A 380 -7.09 -18.46 27.82
C LYS A 380 -7.31 -17.07 27.22
N ASP A 381 -6.94 -16.90 25.97
CA ASP A 381 -6.99 -15.60 25.29
C ASP A 381 -8.36 -15.30 24.63
N ALA A 382 -8.51 -14.11 24.04
CA ALA A 382 -9.78 -13.67 23.45
C ALA A 382 -10.23 -14.51 22.23
N LEU A 383 -9.29 -15.22 21.58
CA LEU A 383 -9.58 -16.17 20.51
C LEU A 383 -9.91 -17.57 21.05
N GLU A 384 -10.15 -17.70 22.36
CA GLU A 384 -10.42 -18.94 23.08
C GLU A 384 -9.25 -19.94 23.03
N ARG A 385 -8.02 -19.47 22.79
CA ARG A 385 -6.81 -20.30 22.72
C ARG A 385 -6.17 -20.40 24.09
N GLU A 386 -5.73 -21.61 24.44
CA GLU A 386 -4.94 -21.85 25.65
C GLU A 386 -3.45 -21.59 25.35
N VAL A 387 -2.91 -20.50 25.89
CA VAL A 387 -1.53 -20.04 25.67
C VAL A 387 -0.74 -20.16 26.96
N GLU A 388 0.43 -20.79 26.90
CA GLU A 388 1.36 -20.84 28.02
C GLU A 388 2.19 -19.54 28.07
N ILE A 389 1.99 -18.73 29.11
CA ILE A 389 2.65 -17.43 29.28
C ILE A 389 3.52 -17.39 30.55
N PRO A 390 4.55 -16.51 30.62
CA PRO A 390 5.30 -16.30 31.85
C PRO A 390 4.37 -15.84 32.99
N SER A 391 4.57 -16.35 34.21
CA SER A 391 3.78 -15.91 35.38
C SER A 391 4.06 -14.46 35.80
N ASN A 392 5.20 -13.90 35.38
CA ASN A 392 5.54 -12.49 35.58
C ASN A 392 6.33 -12.00 34.36
N PRO A 393 5.65 -11.64 33.26
CA PRO A 393 6.28 -11.14 32.03
C PRO A 393 7.08 -9.87 32.30
N SER A 394 8.25 -9.74 31.68
CA SER A 394 9.23 -8.67 31.93
C SER A 394 9.73 -7.97 30.68
N LYS A 395 9.68 -8.66 29.53
CA LYS A 395 10.14 -8.20 28.22
C LYS A 395 8.95 -8.25 27.25
N VAL A 396 8.00 -7.34 27.43
CA VAL A 396 6.74 -7.40 26.70
C VAL A 396 6.72 -6.45 25.51
N VAL A 397 6.37 -6.97 24.34
CA VAL A 397 6.03 -6.16 23.16
C VAL A 397 4.50 -6.08 23.07
N VAL A 398 3.98 -4.86 22.95
CA VAL A 398 2.54 -4.62 22.89
C VAL A 398 2.21 -3.85 21.62
N ILE A 399 1.39 -4.46 20.77
CA ILE A 399 0.90 -3.88 19.52
C ILE A 399 -0.48 -3.25 19.80
N THR A 400 -0.68 -2.00 19.39
CA THR A 400 -1.90 -1.20 19.58
C THR A 400 -2.20 -0.81 21.04
N TYR A 401 -2.05 -1.73 22.00
CA TYR A 401 -2.45 -1.53 23.40
C TYR A 401 -1.34 -1.01 24.33
N GLY A 402 -0.23 -0.48 23.81
CA GLY A 402 0.94 -0.16 24.65
C GLY A 402 0.64 0.79 25.83
N GLY A 403 -0.32 1.71 25.67
CA GLY A 403 -0.76 2.60 26.75
C GLY A 403 -1.42 1.91 27.94
N TYR A 404 -1.94 0.69 27.78
CA TYR A 404 -2.61 -0.07 28.85
C TYR A 404 -1.65 -0.61 29.92
N LEU A 405 -0.34 -0.64 29.67
CA LEU A 405 0.64 -1.04 30.67
C LEU A 405 1.01 0.11 31.64
N LEU A 406 0.77 1.36 31.24
CA LEU A 406 1.14 2.54 32.04
C LEU A 406 0.42 2.60 33.41
N PRO A 407 -0.91 2.36 33.52
CA PRO A 407 -1.58 2.31 34.83
C PRO A 407 -1.08 1.18 35.73
N LEU A 408 -0.52 0.12 35.14
CA LEU A 408 0.06 -1.01 35.87
C LEU A 408 1.49 -0.73 36.33
N GLY A 409 2.04 0.45 36.01
CA GLY A 409 3.41 0.85 36.33
C GLY A 409 4.47 0.12 35.49
N ILE A 410 4.09 -0.37 34.30
CA ILE A 410 4.97 -1.14 33.42
C ILE A 410 5.19 -0.38 32.11
N GLN A 411 6.45 -0.30 31.68
CA GLN A 411 6.79 0.13 30.33
C GLN A 411 7.06 -1.11 29.46
N PRO A 412 6.39 -1.27 28.31
CA PRO A 412 6.75 -2.30 27.34
C PRO A 412 8.14 -2.04 26.76
N ILE A 413 8.81 -3.08 26.27
CA ILE A 413 10.12 -2.93 25.60
C ILE A 413 9.99 -2.52 24.15
N GLY A 414 8.81 -2.75 23.54
CA GLY A 414 8.48 -2.29 22.21
C GLY A 414 6.99 -2.11 21.98
N VAL A 415 6.66 -1.07 21.23
CA VAL A 415 5.29 -0.73 20.79
C VAL A 415 5.30 -0.16 19.38
N ASP A 416 4.17 -0.14 18.70
CA ASP A 416 4.05 0.48 17.38
C ASP A 416 4.23 2.01 17.46
N GLN A 417 4.61 2.60 16.32
CA GLN A 417 4.95 4.02 16.25
C GLN A 417 3.77 4.92 16.64
N ALA A 418 2.54 4.52 16.34
CA ALA A 418 1.38 5.34 16.67
C ALA A 418 1.23 5.48 18.19
N VAL A 419 1.44 4.41 18.95
CA VAL A 419 1.41 4.47 20.42
C VAL A 419 2.51 5.40 20.97
N LEU A 420 3.73 5.35 20.43
CA LEU A 420 4.82 6.26 20.85
C LEU A 420 4.50 7.73 20.61
N ASP A 421 3.88 8.02 19.46
CA ASP A 421 3.52 9.39 19.10
C ASP A 421 2.45 9.96 20.05
N HIS A 422 1.60 9.10 20.63
CA HIS A 422 0.60 9.48 21.64
C HIS A 422 1.19 9.59 23.05
N TYR A 423 2.20 8.80 23.41
CA TYR A 423 2.83 8.80 24.74
C TYR A 423 4.33 9.17 24.70
N PRO A 424 4.69 10.37 24.21
CA PRO A 424 6.09 10.73 23.98
C PRO A 424 6.90 10.87 25.28
N GLU A 425 6.24 11.22 26.40
CA GLU A 425 6.90 11.36 27.69
C GLU A 425 6.87 10.05 28.48
N GLU A 426 5.72 9.39 28.56
CA GLU A 426 5.49 8.20 29.38
C GLU A 426 6.18 6.95 28.80
N LEU A 427 6.35 6.87 27.48
CA LEU A 427 7.06 5.80 26.79
C LEU A 427 8.43 6.24 26.26
N ALA A 428 9.00 7.31 26.84
CA ALA A 428 10.35 7.74 26.51
C ALA A 428 11.38 6.60 26.72
N GLY A 429 12.06 6.21 25.64
CA GLY A 429 13.05 5.13 25.66
C GLY A 429 12.53 3.74 25.26
N VAL A 430 11.22 3.60 25.04
CA VAL A 430 10.62 2.37 24.46
C VAL A 430 10.96 2.28 22.96
N THR A 431 11.23 1.07 22.47
CA THR A 431 11.63 0.87 21.07
C THR A 431 10.41 0.85 20.15
N SER A 432 10.48 1.59 19.04
CA SER A 432 9.47 1.49 17.98
C SER A 432 9.62 0.17 17.23
N ILE A 433 8.54 -0.60 17.11
CA ILE A 433 8.50 -1.79 16.24
C ILE A 433 8.09 -1.44 14.81
N GLY A 434 7.74 -0.18 14.51
CA GLY A 434 7.25 0.27 13.20
C GLY A 434 5.75 0.62 13.20
N GLU A 435 5.18 0.87 12.02
CA GLU A 435 3.75 1.19 11.86
C GLU A 435 2.87 -0.08 11.85
N GLY A 436 1.63 0.01 12.35
CA GLY A 436 0.66 -1.09 12.33
C GLY A 436 1.10 -2.29 13.18
N LEU A 437 1.17 -3.48 12.56
CA LEU A 437 1.68 -4.69 13.22
C LEU A 437 3.19 -4.65 13.51
N GLY A 438 3.91 -3.62 13.02
CA GLY A 438 5.34 -3.52 13.15
C GLY A 438 6.12 -4.47 12.22
N ASN A 439 7.44 -4.34 12.27
CA ASN A 439 8.39 -5.23 11.63
C ASN A 439 8.74 -6.38 12.59
N VAL A 440 8.48 -7.60 12.13
CA VAL A 440 8.75 -8.85 12.87
C VAL A 440 10.23 -9.03 13.22
N GLU A 441 11.14 -8.52 12.39
CA GLU A 441 12.58 -8.50 12.68
C GLU A 441 12.90 -7.55 13.85
N ALA A 442 12.23 -6.40 13.91
CA ALA A 442 12.37 -5.45 15.02
C ALA A 442 11.82 -6.05 16.31
N VAL A 443 10.65 -6.71 16.26
CA VAL A 443 10.08 -7.44 17.41
C VAL A 443 11.03 -8.56 17.86
N SER A 444 11.55 -9.35 16.93
CA SER A 444 12.48 -10.45 17.25
C SER A 444 13.78 -9.95 17.88
N ALA A 445 14.30 -8.80 17.46
CA ALA A 445 15.53 -8.22 17.99
C ALA A 445 15.42 -7.76 19.46
N LEU A 446 14.19 -7.55 19.94
CA LEU A 446 13.91 -7.18 21.33
C LEU A 446 13.94 -8.38 22.29
N GLU A 447 13.97 -9.61 21.74
CA GLU A 447 13.91 -10.87 22.51
C GLU A 447 12.78 -10.86 23.56
N PRO A 448 11.52 -10.65 23.14
CA PRO A 448 10.40 -10.57 24.07
C PRO A 448 10.14 -11.90 24.78
N ASP A 449 9.66 -11.84 26.02
CA ASP A 449 9.13 -13.00 26.75
C ASP A 449 7.61 -13.15 26.60
N LEU A 450 6.94 -12.11 26.06
CA LEU A 450 5.51 -12.09 25.74
C LEU A 450 5.22 -11.04 24.66
N ILE A 451 4.30 -11.37 23.75
CA ILE A 451 3.75 -10.45 22.74
C ILE A 451 2.24 -10.34 22.93
N ILE A 452 1.70 -9.13 22.89
CA ILE A 452 0.26 -8.87 23.04
C ILE A 452 -0.24 -8.07 21.82
N LEU A 453 -1.33 -8.52 21.21
CA LEU A 453 -1.97 -7.82 20.07
C LEU A 453 -3.49 -8.03 20.03
N PRO A 454 -4.25 -7.19 19.29
CA PRO A 454 -5.71 -7.26 19.20
C PRO A 454 -6.25 -8.47 18.43
N GLU A 455 -7.41 -8.98 18.87
CA GLU A 455 -8.06 -10.18 18.32
C GLU A 455 -8.43 -10.10 16.84
N TYR A 456 -8.70 -8.89 16.32
CA TYR A 456 -9.21 -8.67 14.95
C TYR A 456 -8.18 -8.94 13.84
N HIS A 457 -6.92 -9.19 14.19
CA HIS A 457 -5.90 -9.58 13.22
C HIS A 457 -6.16 -10.99 12.68
N ASP A 458 -5.62 -11.28 11.49
CA ASP A 458 -5.79 -12.59 10.87
C ASP A 458 -4.90 -13.65 11.55
N ALA A 459 -5.26 -14.93 11.40
CA ALA A 459 -4.52 -16.04 12.01
C ALA A 459 -3.02 -16.07 11.63
N SER A 460 -2.67 -15.49 10.47
CA SER A 460 -1.28 -15.44 10.01
C SER A 460 -0.41 -14.51 10.87
N ALA A 461 -0.96 -13.41 11.38
CA ALA A 461 -0.25 -12.50 12.28
C ALA A 461 0.18 -13.20 13.58
N TYR A 462 -0.74 -13.92 14.24
CA TYR A 462 -0.42 -14.69 15.45
C TYR A 462 0.64 -15.76 15.19
N THR A 463 0.46 -16.53 14.11
CA THR A 463 1.41 -17.60 13.73
C THR A 463 2.83 -17.04 13.48
N GLN A 464 2.94 -15.78 13.08
CA GLN A 464 4.23 -15.13 12.86
C GLN A 464 4.90 -14.73 14.19
N PHE A 465 4.16 -14.13 15.12
CA PHE A 465 4.69 -13.69 16.41
C PHE A 465 4.92 -14.84 17.40
N GLU A 466 4.13 -15.91 17.31
CA GLU A 466 4.32 -17.14 18.11
C GLU A 466 5.67 -17.83 17.88
N LYS A 467 6.31 -17.58 16.73
CA LYS A 467 7.68 -18.06 16.45
C LYS A 467 8.75 -17.30 17.23
N ILE A 468 8.40 -16.15 17.80
CA ILE A 468 9.31 -15.28 18.56
C ILE A 468 9.09 -15.50 20.06
N ALA A 469 7.85 -15.37 20.53
CA ALA A 469 7.49 -15.49 21.94
C ALA A 469 6.02 -15.89 22.11
N PRO A 470 5.59 -16.37 23.30
CA PRO A 470 4.18 -16.54 23.61
C PRO A 470 3.38 -15.29 23.22
N THR A 471 2.29 -15.50 22.49
CA THR A 471 1.52 -14.41 21.87
C THR A 471 0.06 -14.49 22.28
N VAL A 472 -0.45 -13.44 22.92
CA VAL A 472 -1.80 -13.39 23.48
C VAL A 472 -2.68 -12.44 22.65
N ALA A 473 -3.85 -12.92 22.26
CA ALA A 473 -4.90 -12.10 21.66
C ALA A 473 -5.74 -11.42 22.76
N VAL A 474 -5.89 -10.11 22.68
CA VAL A 474 -6.77 -9.33 23.58
C VAL A 474 -7.95 -8.79 22.78
N SER A 475 -9.13 -8.82 23.39
CA SER A 475 -10.36 -8.39 22.72
C SER A 475 -10.33 -6.89 22.41
N TRP A 476 -10.81 -6.53 21.22
CA TRP A 476 -10.98 -5.14 20.81
C TRP A 476 -12.32 -4.56 21.27
N GLY A 477 -13.37 -5.39 21.36
CA GLY A 477 -14.68 -4.98 21.88
C GLY A 477 -15.50 -4.04 21.00
N GLY A 478 -15.06 -3.72 19.78
CA GLY A 478 -15.76 -2.87 18.80
C GLY A 478 -15.71 -1.37 19.13
N ASP A 479 -15.98 -1.04 20.40
CA ASP A 479 -15.68 0.23 21.06
C ASP A 479 -14.61 -0.02 22.14
N PRO A 480 -13.73 0.95 22.44
CA PRO A 480 -12.67 0.76 23.43
C PRO A 480 -13.27 0.41 24.80
N ASP A 481 -13.16 -0.86 25.19
CA ASP A 481 -13.53 -1.37 26.51
C ASP A 481 -12.35 -1.23 27.47
N VAL A 482 -12.03 0.03 27.79
CA VAL A 482 -10.88 0.40 28.63
C VAL A 482 -10.85 -0.41 29.94
N ILE A 483 -12.01 -0.65 30.55
CA ILE A 483 -12.12 -1.37 31.81
C ILE A 483 -11.76 -2.85 31.65
N ASN A 484 -12.39 -3.56 30.72
CA ASN A 484 -12.13 -4.99 30.55
C ASN A 484 -10.76 -5.23 29.95
N THR A 485 -10.33 -4.43 28.97
CA THR A 485 -8.98 -4.53 28.41
C THR A 485 -7.91 -4.29 29.49
N LEU A 486 -8.08 -3.29 30.38
CA LEU A 486 -7.12 -3.07 31.47
C LEU A 486 -7.14 -4.22 32.49
N ARG A 487 -8.30 -4.81 32.76
CA ARG A 487 -8.42 -5.99 33.63
C ARG A 487 -7.70 -7.20 33.03
N ASP A 488 -7.84 -7.43 31.72
CA ASP A 488 -7.12 -8.48 31.00
C ASP A 488 -5.62 -8.25 31.03
N MET A 489 -5.17 -7.01 30.77
CA MET A 489 -3.76 -6.63 30.89
C MET A 489 -3.24 -6.85 32.32
N GLY A 490 -4.04 -6.51 33.32
CA GLY A 490 -3.75 -6.77 34.73
C GLY A 490 -3.63 -8.27 35.04
N ASP A 491 -4.46 -9.12 34.43
CA ASP A 491 -4.29 -10.57 34.53
C ASP A 491 -2.99 -10.99 33.86
N ILE A 492 -2.84 -10.75 32.56
CA ILE A 492 -1.71 -11.16 31.73
C ILE A 492 -0.38 -10.81 32.40
N MET A 493 -0.25 -9.57 32.88
CA MET A 493 0.96 -9.02 33.48
C MET A 493 1.14 -9.35 34.97
N ASN A 494 0.20 -10.09 35.57
CA ASN A 494 0.17 -10.38 37.01
C ASN A 494 0.23 -9.09 37.86
N ARG A 495 -0.63 -8.13 37.50
CA ARG A 495 -0.85 -6.81 38.11
C ARG A 495 -2.35 -6.51 38.30
N LYS A 496 -3.11 -7.53 38.72
CA LYS A 496 -4.56 -7.42 38.92
C LYS A 496 -4.93 -6.37 39.97
N GLN A 497 -4.11 -6.21 41.01
CA GLN A 497 -4.40 -5.25 42.08
C GLN A 497 -4.28 -3.81 41.58
N GLU A 498 -3.25 -3.52 40.79
CA GLU A 498 -3.02 -2.22 40.17
C GLU A 498 -4.11 -1.88 39.15
N ALA A 499 -4.49 -2.87 38.33
CA ALA A 499 -5.60 -2.74 37.38
C ALA A 499 -6.92 -2.39 38.10
N GLU A 500 -7.33 -3.17 39.11
CA GLU A 500 -8.58 -2.93 39.85
C GLU A 500 -8.55 -1.63 40.65
N ALA A 501 -7.40 -1.22 41.17
CA ALA A 501 -7.25 0.07 41.84
C ALA A 501 -7.49 1.24 40.89
N TRP A 502 -6.93 1.17 39.67
CA TRP A 502 -7.18 2.19 38.64
C TRP A 502 -8.64 2.17 38.17
N ILE A 503 -9.20 0.98 37.90
CA ILE A 503 -10.61 0.81 37.48
C ILE A 503 -11.55 1.39 38.53
N THR A 504 -11.36 1.09 39.80
CA THR A 504 -12.18 1.63 40.90
C THR A 504 -12.13 3.16 40.93
N LYS A 505 -10.95 3.76 40.73
CA LYS A 505 -10.80 5.22 40.64
C LYS A 505 -11.55 5.79 39.43
N PHE A 506 -11.42 5.13 38.27
CA PHE A 506 -12.06 5.54 37.04
C PHE A 506 -13.59 5.45 37.14
N GLU A 507 -14.12 4.34 37.64
CA GLU A 507 -15.57 4.16 37.89
C GLU A 507 -16.11 5.17 38.91
N ALA A 508 -15.35 5.48 39.96
CA ALA A 508 -15.73 6.54 40.90
C ALA A 508 -15.76 7.92 40.23
N LYS A 509 -14.85 8.19 39.28
CA LYS A 509 -14.90 9.40 38.45
C LYS A 509 -16.15 9.39 37.56
N LEU A 510 -16.45 8.29 36.87
CA LEU A 510 -17.67 8.16 36.07
C LEU A 510 -18.92 8.38 36.93
N GLN A 511 -18.97 7.83 38.14
CA GLN A 511 -20.10 8.05 39.04
C GLN A 511 -20.19 9.51 39.51
N SER A 512 -19.07 10.13 39.87
CA SER A 512 -19.05 11.56 40.22
C SER A 512 -19.51 12.43 39.04
N VAL A 513 -19.17 12.05 37.82
CA VAL A 513 -19.65 12.68 36.60
C VAL A 513 -21.17 12.53 36.48
N ARG A 514 -21.71 11.32 36.67
CA ARG A 514 -23.16 11.07 36.68
C ARG A 514 -23.88 11.96 37.68
N ASP A 515 -23.33 12.09 38.90
CA ASP A 515 -23.96 12.85 39.98
C ASP A 515 -23.89 14.37 39.74
N GLN A 516 -22.85 14.86 39.06
CA GLN A 516 -22.65 16.29 38.77
C GLN A 516 -23.39 16.74 37.50
N LEU A 517 -23.73 15.80 36.62
CA LEU A 517 -24.46 16.09 35.40
C LEU A 517 -25.96 16.17 35.66
N GLU A 518 -26.49 17.40 35.68
CA GLU A 518 -27.92 17.65 35.44
C GLU A 518 -28.27 17.48 33.94
N VAL A 519 -27.71 16.48 33.26
CA VAL A 519 -28.01 16.17 31.86
C VAL A 519 -29.42 15.62 31.82
N LYS A 520 -30.40 16.50 31.59
CA LYS A 520 -31.80 16.12 31.40
C LYS A 520 -31.96 15.53 30.00
N VAL A 521 -31.48 14.30 29.78
CA VAL A 521 -31.91 13.52 28.62
C VAL A 521 -33.40 13.32 28.73
N THR A 522 -34.15 13.71 27.69
CA THR A 522 -35.59 13.50 27.71
C THR A 522 -35.84 12.00 27.60
N PRO A 523 -36.64 11.38 28.49
CA PRO A 523 -36.88 9.94 28.43
C PRO A 523 -37.34 9.51 27.04
N GLY A 524 -36.60 8.59 26.42
CA GLY A 524 -36.87 8.07 25.07
C GLY A 524 -36.08 8.74 23.95
N GLU A 525 -35.20 9.72 24.22
CA GLU A 525 -34.25 10.21 23.21
C GLU A 525 -33.29 9.10 22.79
N THR A 526 -33.06 9.02 21.48
CA THR A 526 -32.28 7.96 20.86
C THR A 526 -30.89 8.42 20.43
N ALA A 527 -29.91 7.53 20.53
CA ALA A 527 -28.54 7.81 20.09
C ALA A 527 -27.92 6.63 19.34
N ILE A 528 -27.06 6.93 18.37
CA ILE A 528 -26.16 5.96 17.76
C ILE A 528 -24.72 6.44 17.86
N THR A 529 -23.80 5.51 18.03
CA THR A 529 -22.35 5.74 17.95
C THR A 529 -21.81 5.15 16.65
N PHE A 530 -20.93 5.86 15.94
CA PHE A 530 -20.26 5.31 14.76
C PHE A 530 -18.97 6.05 14.36
N ILE A 531 -18.16 5.38 13.53
CA ILE A 531 -17.07 6.00 12.77
C ILE A 531 -17.34 5.89 11.26
N LEU A 532 -16.72 6.78 10.50
CA LEU A 532 -16.65 6.67 9.04
C LEU A 532 -15.27 6.17 8.64
N TYR A 533 -15.25 5.08 7.89
CA TYR A 533 -14.00 4.54 7.38
C TYR A 533 -14.23 4.02 5.97
N LYS A 534 -13.45 4.54 5.00
CA LYS A 534 -13.54 4.19 3.57
C LYS A 534 -14.96 4.32 2.97
N GLY A 535 -15.75 5.28 3.47
CA GLY A 535 -17.13 5.52 3.01
C GLY A 535 -18.17 4.57 3.59
N GLU A 536 -17.78 3.69 4.49
CA GLU A 536 -18.68 2.82 5.26
C GLU A 536 -18.84 3.37 6.68
N LEU A 537 -20.03 3.14 7.24
CA LEU A 537 -20.36 3.48 8.62
C LEU A 537 -20.14 2.26 9.50
N PHE A 538 -19.24 2.36 10.47
CA PHE A 538 -19.03 1.31 11.47
C PHE A 538 -19.75 1.71 12.75
N LEU A 539 -20.83 0.99 13.09
CA LEU A 539 -21.59 1.24 14.31
C LEU A 539 -20.82 0.79 15.55
N GLY A 540 -20.80 1.65 16.55
CA GLY A 540 -20.48 1.26 17.93
C GLY A 540 -21.69 0.60 18.61
N GLY A 541 -21.40 -0.14 19.67
CA GLY A 541 -22.39 -0.92 20.41
C GLY A 541 -22.91 -0.22 21.67
N GLU A 542 -23.76 -0.91 22.41
CA GLU A 542 -24.14 -0.53 23.78
C GLU A 542 -23.04 -0.89 24.80
N GLY A 543 -22.11 -1.77 24.41
CA GLY A 543 -20.96 -2.20 25.21
C GLY A 543 -19.77 -1.24 25.21
N GLY A 544 -18.63 -1.71 25.71
CA GLY A 544 -17.42 -0.89 25.84
C GLY A 544 -17.55 0.27 26.83
N THR A 545 -16.53 1.13 26.91
CA THR A 545 -16.58 2.28 27.83
C THR A 545 -17.48 3.39 27.29
N LEU A 546 -17.40 3.68 25.99
CA LEU A 546 -18.19 4.74 25.36
C LEU A 546 -19.69 4.37 25.27
N GLY A 547 -20.02 3.14 24.88
CA GLY A 547 -21.42 2.69 24.80
C GLY A 547 -22.09 2.73 26.17
N LYS A 548 -21.46 2.20 27.22
CA LYS A 548 -21.99 2.30 28.59
C LYS A 548 -22.24 3.74 29.03
N LEU A 549 -21.33 4.66 28.70
CA LEU A 549 -21.54 6.08 28.99
C LEU A 549 -22.77 6.65 28.27
N ILE A 550 -22.98 6.30 27.01
CA ILE A 550 -24.11 6.78 26.21
C ILE A 550 -25.44 6.17 26.69
N TYR A 551 -25.49 4.85 26.82
CA TYR A 551 -26.74 4.10 26.95
C TYR A 551 -27.12 3.79 28.41
N GLU A 552 -26.15 3.53 29.28
CA GLU A 552 -26.41 3.27 30.70
C GLU A 552 -26.36 4.57 31.52
N ASP A 553 -25.35 5.41 31.28
CA ASP A 553 -25.07 6.55 32.16
C ASP A 553 -25.83 7.82 31.78
N PHE A 554 -25.76 8.22 30.51
CA PHE A 554 -26.59 9.32 30.01
C PHE A 554 -28.04 8.89 29.77
N GLY A 555 -28.30 7.60 29.58
CA GLY A 555 -29.64 7.04 29.45
C GLY A 555 -30.28 7.24 28.07
N TYR A 556 -29.48 7.46 27.03
CA TYR A 556 -29.98 7.40 25.65
C TYR A 556 -30.42 5.99 25.29
N GLN A 557 -31.32 5.85 24.32
CA GLN A 557 -31.72 4.54 23.81
C GLN A 557 -31.14 4.28 22.42
N MET A 558 -30.65 3.07 22.17
CA MET A 558 -30.36 2.68 20.79
C MET A 558 -31.68 2.53 20.02
N PRO A 559 -31.85 3.15 18.83
CA PRO A 559 -33.05 2.96 18.03
C PRO A 559 -33.29 1.47 17.75
N GLU A 560 -34.56 1.03 17.78
CA GLU A 560 -34.94 -0.38 17.66
C GLU A 560 -34.31 -1.08 16.43
N GLN A 561 -34.18 -0.35 15.32
CA GLN A 561 -33.62 -0.84 14.06
C GLN A 561 -32.12 -1.16 14.15
N PHE A 562 -31.42 -0.57 15.12
CA PHE A 562 -29.99 -0.78 15.37
C PHE A 562 -29.71 -1.74 16.53
N LYS A 563 -30.71 -2.15 17.33
CA LYS A 563 -30.50 -3.06 18.47
C LYS A 563 -29.87 -4.41 18.10
N GLN A 564 -30.08 -4.88 16.87
CA GLN A 564 -29.40 -6.09 16.37
C GLN A 564 -27.87 -5.93 16.27
N TYR A 565 -27.36 -4.69 16.36
CA TYR A 565 -25.95 -4.32 16.34
C TYR A 565 -25.48 -3.79 17.71
N ALA A 566 -26.20 -4.11 18.80
CA ALA A 566 -25.83 -3.67 20.14
C ALA A 566 -24.44 -4.18 20.59
N ASP A 567 -23.95 -5.26 19.98
CA ASP A 567 -22.59 -5.77 20.19
C ASP A 567 -21.51 -4.97 19.43
N GLY A 568 -21.90 -3.98 18.61
CA GLY A 568 -21.03 -3.12 17.84
C GLY A 568 -20.37 -3.78 16.63
N GLY A 569 -19.48 -3.04 15.95
CA GLY A 569 -18.62 -3.54 14.87
C GLY A 569 -19.32 -3.77 13.52
N ALA A 570 -20.60 -3.42 13.40
CA ALA A 570 -21.35 -3.60 12.16
C ALA A 570 -21.00 -2.51 11.13
N ALA A 571 -20.56 -2.93 9.94
CA ALA A 571 -20.37 -2.06 8.79
C ALA A 571 -21.69 -1.90 8.02
N LEU A 572 -22.13 -0.66 7.82
CA LEU A 572 -23.35 -0.30 7.09
C LEU A 572 -23.02 0.70 5.97
N SER A 573 -23.85 0.70 4.93
CA SER A 573 -23.81 1.76 3.93
C SER A 573 -24.29 3.09 4.52
N MET A 574 -23.76 4.20 4.03
CA MET A 574 -24.19 5.53 4.48
C MET A 574 -25.66 5.81 4.21
N GLU A 575 -26.23 5.30 3.13
CA GLU A 575 -27.66 5.41 2.83
C GLU A 575 -28.53 4.77 3.91
N SER A 576 -28.00 3.78 4.64
CA SER A 576 -28.72 3.12 5.73
C SER A 576 -29.04 4.06 6.90
N LEU A 577 -28.40 5.24 7.00
CA LEU A 577 -28.77 6.26 7.99
C LEU A 577 -30.03 7.05 7.61
N ALA A 578 -30.33 7.20 6.32
CA ALA A 578 -31.37 8.09 5.84
C ALA A 578 -32.77 7.70 6.33
N ASP A 579 -33.02 6.39 6.42
CA ASP A 579 -34.30 5.82 6.84
C ASP A 579 -34.36 5.46 8.33
N ARG A 580 -33.30 5.77 9.10
CA ARG A 580 -33.14 5.35 10.50
C ARG A 580 -32.85 6.55 11.40
N PRO A 581 -33.89 7.19 11.95
CA PRO A 581 -33.70 8.40 12.74
C PRO A 581 -33.03 8.09 14.08
N ALA A 582 -32.07 8.92 14.46
CA ALA A 582 -31.58 9.05 15.83
C ALA A 582 -31.59 10.52 16.24
N ASP A 583 -31.80 10.81 17.52
CA ASP A 583 -31.83 12.17 18.06
C ASP A 583 -30.43 12.74 18.29
N TYR A 584 -29.45 11.87 18.56
CA TYR A 584 -28.05 12.22 18.75
C TYR A 584 -27.13 11.27 17.98
N PHE A 585 -26.06 11.84 17.43
CA PHE A 585 -24.94 11.08 16.90
C PHE A 585 -23.73 11.27 17.80
N PHE A 586 -23.18 10.17 18.30
CA PHE A 586 -21.86 10.13 18.91
C PHE A 586 -20.87 9.61 17.87
N THR A 587 -19.76 10.32 17.66
CA THR A 587 -18.79 9.95 16.63
C THR A 587 -17.38 9.94 17.19
N GLN A 588 -16.52 9.10 16.63
CA GLN A 588 -15.08 9.07 16.94
C GLN A 588 -14.29 9.37 15.66
N MET A 589 -14.31 10.63 15.25
CA MET A 589 -13.66 11.11 14.03
C MET A 589 -12.50 12.05 14.37
N THR A 590 -11.47 12.03 13.54
CA THR A 590 -10.47 13.09 13.45
C THR A 590 -11.11 14.38 12.92
N ASP A 591 -10.44 15.52 13.09
CA ASP A 591 -10.96 16.81 12.58
C ASP A 591 -11.18 16.79 11.06
N GLU A 592 -10.30 16.10 10.32
CA GLU A 592 -10.40 15.92 8.87
C GLU A 592 -11.63 15.08 8.49
N GLU A 593 -11.78 13.89 9.11
CA GLU A 593 -12.95 13.01 8.91
C GLU A 593 -14.27 13.72 9.30
N LEU A 594 -14.24 14.54 10.35
CA LEU A 594 -15.40 15.31 10.80
C LEU A 594 -15.83 16.36 9.76
N VAL A 595 -14.87 17.05 9.14
CA VAL A 595 -15.16 18.00 8.04
C VAL A 595 -15.78 17.28 6.85
N GLU A 596 -15.29 16.09 6.50
CA GLU A 596 -15.86 15.26 5.43
C GLU A 596 -17.28 14.81 5.75
N MET A 597 -17.52 14.33 6.97
CA MET A 597 -18.85 13.95 7.44
C MET A 597 -19.82 15.13 7.37
N TYR A 598 -19.42 16.32 7.84
CA TYR A 598 -20.29 17.50 7.77
C TYR A 598 -20.62 17.90 6.33
N LYS A 599 -19.70 17.75 5.38
CA LYS A 599 -19.99 17.98 3.95
C LYS A 599 -21.03 16.98 3.45
N LEU A 600 -20.85 15.70 3.75
CA LEU A 600 -21.80 14.65 3.36
C LEU A 600 -23.19 14.90 3.94
N PHE A 601 -23.28 15.31 5.20
CA PHE A 601 -24.53 15.62 5.85
C PHE A 601 -25.26 16.83 5.26
N GLN A 602 -24.65 17.65 4.39
CA GLN A 602 -25.35 18.70 3.64
C GLN A 602 -26.28 18.14 2.56
N GLU A 603 -26.14 16.87 2.18
CA GLU A 603 -27.03 16.26 1.19
C GLU A 603 -28.48 16.20 1.68
N PRO A 604 -29.48 16.48 0.82
CA PRO A 604 -30.90 16.49 1.21
C PRO A 604 -31.38 15.18 1.85
N LEU A 605 -30.75 14.05 1.52
CA LEU A 605 -31.07 12.73 2.05
C LEU A 605 -30.94 12.67 3.59
N TYR A 606 -29.93 13.34 4.15
CA TYR A 606 -29.60 13.26 5.57
C TYR A 606 -30.19 14.40 6.41
N GLN A 607 -30.61 15.49 5.76
CA GLN A 607 -31.17 16.68 6.43
C GLN A 607 -32.49 16.40 7.18
N SER A 608 -33.15 15.27 6.91
CA SER A 608 -34.34 14.81 7.63
C SER A 608 -34.02 14.19 8.99
N ILE A 609 -32.78 13.74 9.21
CA ILE A 609 -32.37 13.02 10.42
C ILE A 609 -32.38 13.98 11.62
N PRO A 610 -33.03 13.64 12.74
CA PRO A 610 -33.15 14.54 13.90
C PRO A 610 -31.81 15.02 14.47
N ALA A 611 -30.81 14.14 14.57
CA ALA A 611 -29.47 14.50 15.02
C ALA A 611 -28.83 15.59 14.16
N ILE A 612 -28.95 15.49 12.83
CA ILE A 612 -28.37 16.45 11.89
C ILE A 612 -29.16 17.76 11.91
N LYS A 613 -30.49 17.66 11.82
CA LYS A 613 -31.40 18.81 11.78
C LYS A 613 -31.26 19.72 13.02
N ASN A 614 -31.01 19.13 14.17
CA ASN A 614 -30.88 19.84 15.44
C ASN A 614 -29.42 20.11 15.85
N ASN A 615 -28.44 19.83 14.98
CA ASN A 615 -27.01 19.98 15.26
C ASN A 615 -26.53 19.23 16.53
N ARG A 616 -27.04 18.01 16.73
CA ARG A 616 -26.79 17.13 17.88
C ARG A 616 -25.77 16.04 17.52
N ILE A 617 -24.65 16.47 16.96
CA ILE A 617 -23.53 15.60 16.60
C ILE A 617 -22.38 15.87 17.57
N ILE A 618 -22.04 14.87 18.37
CA ILE A 618 -21.05 14.95 19.44
C ILE A 618 -19.86 14.07 19.03
N ASN A 619 -18.79 14.71 18.57
CA ASN A 619 -17.55 14.02 18.26
C ASN A 619 -16.66 13.96 19.49
N VAL A 620 -16.15 12.78 19.84
CA VAL A 620 -15.29 12.57 21.03
C VAL A 620 -13.83 12.25 20.71
N THR A 621 -13.42 12.43 19.44
CA THR A 621 -12.05 12.24 18.90
C THR A 621 -11.45 10.86 19.17
N ARG A 622 -11.24 10.09 18.09
CA ARG A 622 -10.72 8.71 18.14
C ARG A 622 -9.42 8.55 18.95
N ASP A 623 -8.51 9.51 18.84
CA ASP A 623 -7.19 9.47 19.47
C ASP A 623 -7.27 9.46 21.01
N LYS A 624 -8.38 9.92 21.59
CA LYS A 624 -8.55 9.95 23.05
C LYS A 624 -9.19 8.69 23.63
N TRP A 625 -9.83 7.87 22.81
CA TRP A 625 -10.54 6.68 23.29
C TRP A 625 -9.81 5.38 22.95
N ASN A 626 -9.03 5.35 21.85
CA ASN A 626 -8.48 4.10 21.34
C ASN A 626 -7.06 3.76 21.86
N TYR A 627 -6.34 4.70 22.44
CA TYR A 627 -4.91 4.51 22.76
C TYR A 627 -4.61 4.22 24.23
N GLY A 628 -5.61 4.22 25.11
CA GLY A 628 -5.49 3.63 26.43
C GLY A 628 -6.13 4.42 27.58
N PRO A 629 -5.96 3.92 28.81
CA PRO A 629 -6.74 4.36 29.97
C PRO A 629 -6.55 5.84 30.36
N TYR A 630 -5.33 6.39 30.20
CA TYR A 630 -5.06 7.80 30.53
C TYR A 630 -5.79 8.77 29.62
N PHE A 631 -5.89 8.45 28.33
CA PHE A 631 -6.63 9.30 27.40
C PHE A 631 -8.13 9.19 27.62
N ALA A 632 -8.63 7.98 27.90
CA ALA A 632 -10.05 7.78 28.21
C ALA A 632 -10.49 8.61 29.43
N GLU A 633 -9.64 8.73 30.47
CA GLU A 633 -9.90 9.60 31.62
C GLU A 633 -10.10 11.07 31.22
N GLN A 634 -9.33 11.58 30.26
CA GLN A 634 -9.48 12.94 29.72
C GLN A 634 -10.66 13.07 28.76
N ALA A 635 -10.91 12.03 27.97
CA ALA A 635 -11.94 12.00 26.95
C ALA A 635 -13.35 12.06 27.55
N VAL A 636 -13.53 11.44 28.71
CA VAL A 636 -14.75 11.54 29.52
C VAL A 636 -15.05 13.00 29.85
N ASP A 637 -14.08 13.77 30.36
CA ASP A 637 -14.28 15.18 30.73
C ASP A 637 -14.75 16.04 29.54
N GLU A 638 -14.14 15.82 28.37
CA GLU A 638 -14.51 16.54 27.14
C GLU A 638 -15.89 16.13 26.61
N MET A 639 -16.20 14.82 26.64
CA MET A 639 -17.50 14.32 26.20
C MET A 639 -18.62 14.94 27.01
N ILE A 640 -18.43 15.06 28.33
CA ILE A 640 -19.39 15.67 29.24
C ILE A 640 -19.66 17.13 28.86
N GLU A 641 -18.60 17.92 28.64
CA GLU A 641 -18.73 19.32 28.24
C GLU A 641 -19.51 19.44 26.93
N LYS A 642 -19.21 18.56 25.96
CA LYS A 642 -19.88 18.54 24.65
C LYS A 642 -21.35 18.15 24.76
N VAL A 643 -21.69 17.14 25.56
CA VAL A 643 -23.09 16.74 25.82
C VAL A 643 -23.86 17.90 26.48
N ALA A 644 -23.28 18.52 27.51
CA ALA A 644 -23.91 19.65 28.20
C ALA A 644 -24.11 20.87 27.29
N ASN A 645 -23.23 21.10 26.31
CA ASN A 645 -23.38 22.16 25.33
C ASN A 645 -24.38 21.81 24.22
N ALA A 646 -24.49 20.55 23.82
CA ALA A 646 -25.45 20.10 22.81
C ALA A 646 -26.91 20.13 23.31
N GLN A 647 -27.13 20.20 24.63
CA GLN A 647 -28.46 20.33 25.25
C GLN A 647 -28.93 21.78 25.42
N LYS A 648 -28.06 22.79 25.20
CA LYS A 648 -28.39 24.22 25.24
C LYS A 648 -28.89 24.68 23.88
#